data_AF-A0A2N5EXX2-F1
#
_entry.id   AF-A0A2N5EXX2-F1
#
_cell.length_a   1.000
_cell.length_b   1.000
_cell.length_c   1.000
_cell.angle_alpha   90.00
_cell.angle_beta   90.00
_cell.angle_gamma   90.00
#
_symmetry.space_group_name_H-M   'P 1'
#
loop_
_entity.id
_entity.type
_entity.pdbx_description
1 polymer ?
#
loop_
_entity_poly.entity_id
_entity_poly.type
_entity_poly.pdbx_seq_one_letter_code
_entity_poly.pdbx_strand_id
1 'polypeptide(L)'
;MLQARESWQDSRQRLLDLMATAPSVRASINTLIRQELDVDGEQVHLHFAAQGDAPARDVTLTDAWAYAQQHYAFAGVDPTLDQRCTLTGLSEETTPVALLQRLLKLNLRHGIRSHWITWCIARAPGTPMARRELANQLYRQHFLAAAQHAVAVSEINTDQVAPLLRLVDPPAGEQPADGQALYVEQLLLTSASGPTVEVPGALVMTRTDQDNPVTQCVYLPTRQPALMVFGDRVRLETWLRDQPELFPGVTQITREHGIEYRTVETPLEAGLAHLQEHWIKQKQDTLTSAADGDLAEHGASALHTAERIDRLQREPLFAAAPELPAAPDSTENPPPFTGLTADVPLGLRRQALKQQQNALEVFAGEDNSRLALLTPLFDALHQARQQAYTAAGALLDQKPALMLSELLQKHTPQYTALLQARWQGLKQEAELLRQLNQISIPEYQWLMDGLDPDKPPAKDIAVACLVLSMIEQKNGEKTISQKELEGVLLITQASTLKALPSSPNSLLLYWPGHNGGVHRFDNFAQLQAWFFVQTSTQPALTLEPRLLSQKAFDYSLHQQLSNGVQQIEVLLHRTSEPEQALQQATELQAIRVKLLHELGVPANEARELAYTQWRERQQTGALAEHLTTWLTTVSAEDRAQLKAWIEDYWRAMRRADHALEQKLPLSHTYCKTQLEKRLNRDFALKQPFSVTLDLPETVAHRQHFFAAPGAPGTPTKTVLEPSTARVSLSLEDLALGNIDNALSERLGFMKVLVSTLDTNEREVLAAALTRAT
;
A
#
# COMPACT_ATOMS: atom_id res chain seq x y z
N MET A 1 -7.30 3.44 -1.57
CA MET A 1 -8.59 2.70 -1.39
C MET A 1 -9.33 2.41 -2.69
N LEU A 2 -9.72 3.39 -3.51
CA LEU A 2 -10.26 3.10 -4.86
C LEU A 2 -9.27 2.26 -5.67
N GLN A 3 -8.00 2.67 -5.68
CA GLN A 3 -6.90 1.90 -6.25
C GLN A 3 -6.74 0.48 -5.65
N ALA A 4 -7.03 0.29 -4.35
CA ALA A 4 -6.93 -1.02 -3.70
C ALA A 4 -8.05 -1.96 -4.17
N ARG A 5 -9.30 -1.45 -4.23
CA ARG A 5 -10.45 -2.19 -4.77
C ARG A 5 -10.27 -2.48 -6.26
N GLU A 6 -9.82 -1.50 -7.04
CA GLU A 6 -9.50 -1.67 -8.46
C GLU A 6 -8.40 -2.73 -8.63
N SER A 7 -7.31 -2.65 -7.86
CA SER A 7 -6.24 -3.66 -7.86
C SER A 7 -6.76 -5.06 -7.49
N TRP A 8 -7.68 -5.17 -6.53
CA TRP A 8 -8.35 -6.42 -6.19
C TRP A 8 -9.11 -6.99 -7.38
N GLN A 9 -9.99 -6.18 -7.99
CA GLN A 9 -10.81 -6.58 -9.13
C GLN A 9 -9.96 -6.95 -10.35
N ASP A 10 -8.94 -6.15 -10.65
CA ASP A 10 -7.99 -6.39 -11.73
C ASP A 10 -7.19 -7.67 -11.47
N SER A 11 -6.74 -7.92 -10.24
CA SER A 11 -6.01 -9.15 -9.88
C SER A 11 -6.86 -10.39 -10.10
N ARG A 12 -8.13 -10.34 -9.67
CA ARG A 12 -9.11 -11.42 -9.87
C ARG A 12 -9.39 -11.67 -11.34
N GLN A 13 -9.68 -10.62 -12.12
CA GLN A 13 -10.02 -10.76 -13.53
C GLN A 13 -8.82 -11.25 -14.35
N ARG A 14 -7.64 -10.71 -14.12
CA ARG A 14 -6.43 -11.11 -14.86
C ARG A 14 -6.01 -12.53 -14.54
N LEU A 15 -6.18 -12.98 -13.29
CA LEU A 15 -5.93 -14.39 -12.95
C LEU A 15 -6.94 -15.30 -13.66
N LEU A 16 -8.22 -14.91 -13.68
CA LEU A 16 -9.24 -15.65 -14.44
C LEU A 16 -8.88 -15.76 -15.93
N ASP A 17 -8.51 -14.65 -16.57
CA ASP A 17 -8.13 -14.63 -17.99
C ASP A 17 -6.88 -15.49 -18.24
N LEU A 18 -5.91 -15.44 -17.32
CA LEU A 18 -4.71 -16.28 -17.36
C LEU A 18 -5.10 -17.76 -17.28
N MET A 19 -5.87 -18.15 -16.26
CA MET A 19 -6.29 -19.53 -16.02
C MET A 19 -7.19 -20.05 -17.14
N ALA A 20 -7.99 -19.23 -17.81
CA ALA A 20 -8.81 -19.65 -18.95
C ALA A 20 -7.98 -20.28 -20.10
N THR A 21 -6.68 -19.97 -20.17
CA THR A 21 -5.75 -20.53 -21.18
C THR A 21 -5.00 -21.78 -20.72
N ALA A 22 -5.20 -22.25 -19.48
CA ALA A 22 -4.47 -23.40 -18.96
C ALA A 22 -4.98 -24.72 -19.57
N PRO A 23 -4.10 -25.73 -19.76
CA PRO A 23 -4.45 -26.94 -20.48
C PRO A 23 -5.53 -27.76 -19.75
N SER A 24 -6.51 -28.22 -20.53
CA SER A 24 -7.53 -29.18 -20.08
C SER A 24 -6.96 -30.60 -20.01
N VAL A 25 -7.61 -31.49 -19.27
CA VAL A 25 -7.20 -32.91 -19.21
C VAL A 25 -7.31 -33.54 -20.60
N ARG A 26 -8.45 -33.35 -21.29
CA ARG A 26 -8.66 -33.85 -22.66
C ARG A 26 -7.58 -33.35 -23.62
N ALA A 27 -7.27 -32.06 -23.63
CA ALA A 27 -6.22 -31.50 -24.50
C ALA A 27 -4.83 -32.07 -24.17
N SER A 28 -4.56 -32.31 -22.89
CA SER A 28 -3.29 -32.91 -22.45
C SER A 28 -3.16 -34.35 -22.94
N ILE A 29 -4.21 -35.16 -22.83
CA ILE A 29 -4.24 -36.54 -23.32
C ILE A 29 -4.06 -36.56 -24.84
N ASN A 30 -4.83 -35.76 -25.58
CA ASN A 30 -4.72 -35.71 -27.04
C ASN A 30 -3.33 -35.23 -27.51
N THR A 31 -2.71 -34.30 -26.78
CA THR A 31 -1.33 -33.89 -27.09
C THR A 31 -0.32 -35.03 -26.91
N LEU A 32 -0.48 -35.87 -25.87
CA LEU A 32 0.37 -37.05 -25.68
C LEU A 32 0.12 -38.10 -26.78
N ILE A 33 -1.14 -38.32 -27.18
CA ILE A 33 -1.47 -39.22 -28.30
C ILE A 33 -0.77 -38.76 -29.58
N ARG A 34 -0.86 -37.46 -29.91
CA ARG A 34 -0.18 -36.88 -31.07
C ARG A 34 1.33 -37.05 -31.01
N GLN A 35 1.95 -36.90 -29.84
CA GLN A 35 3.39 -37.07 -29.66
C GLN A 35 3.85 -38.53 -29.87
N GLU A 36 3.04 -39.50 -29.47
CA GLU A 36 3.41 -40.91 -29.46
C GLU A 36 3.00 -41.70 -30.71
N LEU A 37 1.93 -41.25 -31.38
CA LEU A 37 1.30 -41.94 -32.50
C LEU A 37 1.18 -41.08 -33.77
N ASP A 38 1.54 -39.79 -33.72
CA ASP A 38 1.39 -38.82 -34.84
C ASP A 38 -0.04 -38.73 -35.41
N VAL A 39 -1.04 -38.97 -34.58
CA VAL A 39 -2.48 -38.90 -34.93
C VAL A 39 -3.27 -38.08 -33.93
N ASP A 40 -4.41 -37.53 -34.36
CA ASP A 40 -5.36 -36.88 -33.48
C ASP A 40 -6.22 -37.92 -32.75
N GLY A 41 -6.14 -37.96 -31.41
CA GLY A 41 -6.88 -38.91 -30.58
C GLY A 41 -8.40 -38.78 -30.65
N GLU A 42 -8.91 -37.64 -31.11
CA GLU A 42 -10.35 -37.43 -31.36
C GLU A 42 -10.80 -37.97 -32.73
N GLN A 43 -9.87 -38.31 -33.63
CA GLN A 43 -10.14 -38.87 -34.97
C GLN A 43 -9.95 -40.40 -35.03
N VAL A 44 -9.37 -40.98 -33.99
CA VAL A 44 -9.23 -42.43 -33.83
C VAL A 44 -10.35 -42.93 -32.94
N HIS A 45 -11.10 -43.93 -33.42
CA HIS A 45 -12.26 -44.45 -32.69
C HIS A 45 -12.17 -45.97 -32.47
N LEU A 46 -12.57 -46.38 -31.27
CA LEU A 46 -12.88 -47.75 -30.90
C LEU A 46 -14.37 -47.99 -31.19
N HIS A 47 -14.66 -48.71 -32.27
CA HIS A 47 -16.01 -49.01 -32.71
C HIS A 47 -16.50 -50.34 -32.14
N PHE A 48 -17.60 -50.29 -31.40
CA PHE A 48 -18.31 -51.45 -30.88
C PHE A 48 -19.58 -51.66 -31.72
N ALA A 49 -19.64 -52.81 -32.39
CA ALA A 49 -20.81 -53.17 -33.19
C ALA A 49 -22.05 -53.42 -32.31
N ALA A 50 -23.24 -53.19 -32.87
CA ALA A 50 -24.49 -53.46 -32.17
C ALA A 50 -24.63 -54.96 -31.86
N GLN A 51 -24.97 -55.30 -30.61
CA GLN A 51 -25.11 -56.68 -30.15
C GLN A 51 -26.42 -56.84 -29.38
N GLY A 52 -27.39 -57.57 -29.95
CA GLY A 52 -28.73 -57.71 -29.35
C GLY A 52 -29.48 -56.37 -29.29
N ASP A 53 -29.94 -56.00 -28.09
CA ASP A 53 -30.63 -54.72 -27.83
C ASP A 53 -29.67 -53.54 -27.58
N ALA A 54 -28.34 -53.77 -27.53
CA ALA A 54 -27.36 -52.71 -27.33
C ALA A 54 -27.01 -52.01 -28.65
N PRO A 55 -27.14 -50.67 -28.74
CA PRO A 55 -26.80 -49.93 -29.96
C PRO A 55 -25.29 -49.94 -30.21
N ALA A 56 -24.89 -49.72 -31.47
CA ALA A 56 -23.48 -49.49 -31.82
C ALA A 56 -22.96 -48.24 -31.10
N ARG A 57 -21.70 -48.27 -30.66
CA ARG A 57 -21.07 -47.17 -29.91
C ARG A 57 -19.66 -46.91 -30.42
N ASP A 58 -19.31 -45.63 -30.46
CA ASP A 58 -17.98 -45.15 -30.80
C ASP A 58 -17.37 -44.43 -29.60
N VAL A 59 -16.14 -44.81 -29.24
CA VAL A 59 -15.36 -44.14 -28.18
C VAL A 59 -14.09 -43.60 -28.81
N THR A 60 -13.79 -42.31 -28.61
CA THR A 60 -12.53 -41.72 -29.10
C THR A 60 -11.33 -42.35 -28.40
N LEU A 61 -10.16 -42.35 -29.02
CA LEU A 61 -8.93 -42.86 -28.39
C LEU A 61 -8.58 -42.04 -27.13
N THR A 62 -8.87 -40.74 -27.12
CA THR A 62 -8.70 -39.87 -25.95
C THR A 62 -9.54 -40.36 -24.76
N ASP A 63 -10.83 -40.62 -25.00
CA ASP A 63 -11.76 -41.10 -23.97
C ASP A 63 -11.44 -42.55 -23.54
N ALA A 64 -11.09 -43.41 -24.50
CA ALA A 64 -10.71 -44.80 -24.25
C ALA A 64 -9.43 -44.92 -23.42
N TRP A 65 -8.43 -44.07 -23.65
CA TRP A 65 -7.22 -44.07 -22.83
C TRP A 65 -7.49 -43.55 -21.42
N ALA A 66 -8.31 -42.50 -21.26
CA ALA A 66 -8.75 -42.04 -19.95
C ALA A 66 -9.48 -43.13 -19.16
N TYR A 67 -10.41 -43.84 -19.82
CA TYR A 67 -11.10 -44.99 -19.24
C TYR A 67 -10.12 -46.10 -18.83
N ALA A 68 -9.21 -46.46 -19.73
CA ALA A 68 -8.21 -47.49 -19.47
C ALA A 68 -7.33 -47.13 -18.27
N GLN A 69 -6.98 -45.85 -18.09
CA GLN A 69 -6.22 -45.39 -16.94
C GLN A 69 -7.00 -45.51 -15.62
N GLN A 70 -8.32 -45.29 -15.64
CA GLN A 70 -9.20 -45.42 -14.48
C GLN A 70 -9.42 -46.90 -14.08
N HIS A 71 -9.54 -47.80 -15.06
CA HIS A 71 -9.99 -49.19 -14.83
C HIS A 71 -8.91 -50.25 -14.97
N TYR A 72 -7.99 -50.10 -15.92
CA TYR A 72 -7.06 -51.16 -16.34
C TYR A 72 -5.62 -50.94 -15.85
N ALA A 73 -5.31 -49.77 -15.28
CA ALA A 73 -3.96 -49.46 -14.80
C ALA A 73 -3.43 -50.45 -13.75
N PHE A 74 -4.32 -51.11 -13.00
CA PHE A 74 -3.97 -52.13 -12.00
C PHE A 74 -4.46 -53.54 -12.36
N ALA A 75 -5.56 -53.66 -13.11
CA ALA A 75 -6.19 -54.94 -13.46
C ALA A 75 -5.71 -55.55 -14.80
N GLY A 76 -5.03 -54.76 -15.65
CA GLY A 76 -4.74 -55.13 -17.03
C GLY A 76 -5.93 -54.90 -17.96
N VAL A 77 -5.65 -54.77 -19.27
CA VAL A 77 -6.68 -54.57 -20.30
C VAL A 77 -7.43 -55.88 -20.57
N ASP A 78 -8.75 -55.83 -20.70
CA ASP A 78 -9.60 -56.98 -21.02
C ASP A 78 -9.17 -57.64 -22.35
N PRO A 79 -8.73 -58.91 -22.34
CA PRO A 79 -8.27 -59.61 -23.55
C PRO A 79 -9.39 -59.89 -24.55
N THR A 80 -10.67 -59.82 -24.15
CA THR A 80 -11.81 -60.02 -25.04
C THR A 80 -12.12 -58.80 -25.91
N LEU A 81 -11.48 -57.66 -25.63
CA LEU A 81 -11.72 -56.40 -26.33
C LEU A 81 -11.42 -56.49 -27.83
N ASP A 82 -10.38 -57.22 -28.24
CA ASP A 82 -10.00 -57.42 -29.65
C ASP A 82 -11.09 -58.15 -30.48
N GLN A 83 -11.98 -58.89 -29.81
CA GLN A 83 -13.10 -59.61 -30.47
C GLN A 83 -14.38 -58.76 -30.53
N ARG A 84 -14.48 -57.74 -29.67
CA ARG A 84 -15.68 -56.92 -29.46
C ARG A 84 -15.58 -55.53 -30.08
N CYS A 85 -14.35 -55.09 -30.40
CA CYS A 85 -14.03 -53.74 -30.82
C CYS A 85 -13.15 -53.74 -32.07
N THR A 86 -13.38 -52.80 -32.97
CA THR A 86 -12.53 -52.54 -34.13
C THR A 86 -11.98 -51.12 -34.08
N LEU A 87 -10.71 -50.94 -34.45
CA LEU A 87 -10.07 -49.62 -34.51
C LEU A 87 -10.32 -48.98 -35.88
N THR A 88 -10.64 -47.69 -35.88
CA THR A 88 -10.77 -46.87 -37.08
C THR A 88 -9.95 -45.59 -36.94
N GLY A 89 -9.41 -45.07 -38.04
CA GLY A 89 -8.63 -43.81 -38.05
C GLY A 89 -7.12 -43.97 -37.82
N LEU A 90 -6.59 -45.18 -37.71
CA LEU A 90 -5.15 -45.48 -37.63
C LEU A 90 -4.65 -46.11 -38.94
N SER A 91 -3.45 -45.71 -39.39
CA SER A 91 -2.79 -46.27 -40.56
C SER A 91 -2.00 -47.55 -40.28
N GLU A 92 -1.63 -47.80 -39.02
CA GLU A 92 -0.92 -49.00 -38.58
C GLU A 92 -1.91 -50.11 -38.23
N GLU A 93 -1.65 -51.34 -38.69
CA GLU A 93 -2.42 -52.53 -38.27
C GLU A 93 -2.05 -52.90 -36.82
N THR A 94 -2.82 -52.40 -35.86
CA THR A 94 -2.68 -52.70 -34.42
C THR A 94 -4.04 -53.11 -33.84
N THR A 95 -4.05 -54.00 -32.84
CA THR A 95 -5.29 -54.41 -32.16
C THR A 95 -5.66 -53.44 -31.02
N PRO A 96 -6.95 -53.27 -30.67
CA PRO A 96 -7.39 -52.44 -29.54
C PRO A 96 -6.63 -52.70 -28.23
N VAL A 97 -6.42 -53.97 -27.85
CA VAL A 97 -5.71 -54.34 -26.63
C VAL A 97 -4.25 -53.92 -26.70
N ALA A 98 -3.55 -54.19 -27.81
CA ALA A 98 -2.15 -53.83 -27.98
C ALA A 98 -1.93 -52.31 -27.92
N LEU A 99 -2.85 -51.54 -28.53
CA LEU A 99 -2.82 -50.08 -28.52
C LEU A 99 -3.01 -49.52 -27.11
N LEU A 100 -4.05 -49.96 -26.38
CA LEU A 100 -4.30 -49.50 -25.01
C LEU A 100 -3.19 -49.93 -24.05
N GLN A 101 -2.62 -51.12 -24.21
CA GLN A 101 -1.44 -51.55 -23.43
C GLN A 101 -0.21 -50.69 -23.71
N ARG A 102 0.01 -50.27 -24.97
CA ARG A 102 1.08 -49.33 -25.32
C ARG A 102 0.86 -47.98 -24.64
N LEU A 103 -0.36 -47.44 -24.68
CA LEU A 103 -0.69 -46.16 -24.07
C LEU A 103 -0.66 -46.20 -22.53
N LEU A 104 -1.06 -47.29 -21.89
CA LEU A 104 -0.97 -47.46 -20.43
C LEU A 104 0.47 -47.52 -19.89
N LYS A 105 1.46 -47.85 -20.73
CA LYS A 105 2.88 -47.73 -20.36
C LYS A 105 3.31 -46.28 -20.21
N LEU A 106 2.60 -45.34 -20.85
CA LEU A 106 2.83 -43.91 -20.70
C LEU A 106 2.19 -43.44 -19.40
N ASN A 107 2.94 -42.70 -18.60
CA ASN A 107 2.42 -42.18 -17.34
C ASN A 107 1.55 -40.95 -17.61
N LEU A 108 0.25 -41.16 -17.80
CA LEU A 108 -0.71 -40.11 -18.14
C LEU A 108 -0.77 -39.00 -17.08
N ARG A 109 -0.68 -39.37 -15.79
CA ARG A 109 -0.60 -38.43 -14.68
C ARG A 109 0.64 -37.52 -14.80
N HIS A 110 1.80 -38.10 -15.13
CA HIS A 110 3.02 -37.34 -15.36
C HIS A 110 2.90 -36.43 -16.59
N GLY A 111 2.35 -36.92 -17.70
CA GLY A 111 2.17 -36.13 -18.92
C GLY A 111 1.28 -34.90 -18.72
N ILE A 112 0.17 -35.04 -17.98
CA ILE A 112 -0.68 -33.89 -17.59
C ILE A 112 0.10 -32.86 -16.77
N ARG A 113 0.91 -33.31 -15.79
CA ARG A 113 1.76 -32.42 -14.99
C ARG A 113 2.80 -31.70 -15.86
N SER A 114 3.44 -32.41 -16.79
CA SER A 114 4.45 -31.84 -17.68
C SER A 114 3.86 -30.79 -18.62
N HIS A 115 2.66 -31.00 -19.15
CA HIS A 115 1.94 -29.97 -19.93
C HIS A 115 1.58 -28.74 -19.11
N TRP A 116 1.12 -28.93 -17.87
CA TRP A 116 0.87 -27.83 -16.94
C TRP A 116 2.13 -27.00 -16.66
N ILE A 117 3.24 -27.65 -16.34
CA ILE A 117 4.53 -26.99 -16.08
C ILE A 117 4.98 -26.20 -17.31
N THR A 118 4.90 -26.80 -18.50
CA THR A 118 5.28 -26.15 -19.77
C THR A 118 4.43 -24.89 -20.01
N TRP A 119 3.12 -24.97 -19.75
CA TRP A 119 2.24 -23.82 -19.83
C TRP A 119 2.60 -22.72 -18.81
N CYS A 120 2.92 -23.10 -17.57
CA CYS A 120 3.28 -22.17 -16.49
C CYS A 120 4.58 -21.38 -16.79
N ILE A 121 5.59 -22.02 -17.37
CA ILE A 121 6.89 -21.37 -17.68
C ILE A 121 6.86 -20.58 -18.99
N ALA A 122 5.90 -20.86 -19.86
CA ALA A 122 5.72 -20.10 -21.08
C ALA A 122 5.24 -18.67 -20.79
N ARG A 123 5.48 -17.77 -21.74
CA ARG A 123 5.19 -16.34 -21.63
C ARG A 123 3.69 -16.09 -21.46
N ALA A 124 3.33 -15.19 -20.55
CA ALA A 124 1.96 -14.71 -20.39
C ALA A 124 1.56 -13.79 -21.57
N PRO A 125 0.33 -13.93 -22.10
CA PRO A 125 -0.14 -13.07 -23.19
C PRO A 125 0.00 -11.58 -22.87
N GLY A 126 0.57 -10.81 -23.79
CA GLY A 126 0.72 -9.35 -23.65
C GLY A 126 1.78 -8.89 -22.63
N THR A 127 2.56 -9.79 -22.04
CA THR A 127 3.63 -9.43 -21.09
C THR A 127 4.94 -10.14 -21.43
N PRO A 128 6.10 -9.67 -20.92
CA PRO A 128 7.35 -10.41 -21.07
C PRO A 128 7.55 -11.50 -20.01
N MET A 129 6.69 -11.57 -18.99
CA MET A 129 6.83 -12.47 -17.83
C MET A 129 6.32 -13.87 -18.15
N ALA A 130 6.81 -14.87 -17.42
CA ALA A 130 6.20 -16.19 -17.44
C ALA A 130 4.80 -16.16 -16.81
N ARG A 131 3.90 -17.07 -17.20
CA ARG A 131 2.56 -17.18 -16.61
C ARG A 131 2.62 -17.38 -15.08
N ARG A 132 3.57 -18.17 -14.60
CA ARG A 132 3.80 -18.37 -13.17
C ARG A 132 4.20 -17.08 -12.44
N GLU A 133 5.11 -16.31 -13.00
CA GLU A 133 5.56 -15.03 -12.42
C GLU A 133 4.42 -14.02 -12.38
N LEU A 134 3.65 -13.91 -13.46
CA LEU A 134 2.47 -13.05 -13.50
C LEU A 134 1.45 -13.47 -12.44
N ALA A 135 1.15 -14.77 -12.32
CA ALA A 135 0.23 -15.26 -11.32
C ALA A 135 0.71 -14.95 -9.89
N ASN A 136 2.02 -15.07 -9.61
CA ASN A 136 2.62 -14.68 -8.32
C ASN A 136 2.39 -13.20 -8.03
N GLN A 137 2.61 -12.33 -9.03
CA GLN A 137 2.36 -10.89 -8.87
C GLN A 137 0.90 -10.60 -8.58
N LEU A 138 -0.04 -11.26 -9.28
CA LEU A 138 -1.48 -11.09 -9.05
C LEU A 138 -1.91 -11.57 -7.66
N TYR A 139 -1.33 -12.66 -7.16
CA TYR A 139 -1.57 -13.15 -5.80
C TYR A 139 -1.08 -12.15 -4.74
N ARG A 140 0.13 -11.59 -4.92
CA ARG A 140 0.69 -10.53 -4.05
C ARG A 140 -0.20 -9.28 -4.06
N GLN A 141 -0.66 -8.86 -5.24
CA GLN A 141 -1.55 -7.70 -5.40
C GLN A 141 -2.91 -7.91 -4.73
N HIS A 142 -3.51 -9.09 -4.86
CA HIS A 142 -4.75 -9.45 -4.18
C HIS A 142 -4.58 -9.45 -2.65
N PHE A 143 -3.49 -10.03 -2.14
CA PHE A 143 -3.17 -9.99 -0.71
C PHE A 143 -3.03 -8.55 -0.19
N LEU A 144 -2.26 -7.71 -0.87
CA LEU A 144 -2.07 -6.31 -0.50
C LEU A 144 -3.40 -5.55 -0.50
N ALA A 145 -4.23 -5.76 -1.53
CA ALA A 145 -5.53 -5.13 -1.62
C ALA A 145 -6.47 -5.58 -0.48
N ALA A 146 -6.40 -6.86 -0.07
CA ALA A 146 -7.14 -7.39 1.07
C ALA A 146 -6.71 -6.74 2.40
N ALA A 147 -5.41 -6.60 2.62
CA ALA A 147 -4.87 -5.92 3.79
C ALA A 147 -5.29 -4.44 3.85
N GLN A 148 -5.17 -3.72 2.73
CA GLN A 148 -5.61 -2.32 2.65
C GLN A 148 -7.11 -2.16 2.86
N HIS A 149 -7.92 -3.10 2.37
CA HIS A 149 -9.35 -3.14 2.63
C HIS A 149 -9.66 -3.27 4.12
N ALA A 150 -9.06 -4.27 4.78
CA ALA A 150 -9.28 -4.54 6.20
C ALA A 150 -8.93 -3.33 7.09
N VAL A 151 -7.85 -2.60 6.78
CA VAL A 151 -7.51 -1.35 7.48
C VAL A 151 -8.60 -0.30 7.33
N ALA A 152 -9.08 -0.12 6.11
CA ALA A 152 -10.05 0.93 5.81
C ALA A 152 -11.43 0.70 6.42
N VAL A 153 -11.81 -0.55 6.66
CA VAL A 153 -13.04 -0.90 7.38
C VAL A 153 -12.80 -1.10 8.89
N SER A 154 -11.56 -0.89 9.35
CA SER A 154 -11.15 -1.03 10.76
C SER A 154 -11.34 -2.43 11.33
N GLU A 155 -11.25 -3.45 10.47
CA GLU A 155 -11.07 -4.84 10.91
C GLU A 155 -9.66 -5.06 11.48
N ILE A 156 -8.67 -4.32 10.94
CA ILE A 156 -7.30 -4.26 11.46
C ILE A 156 -6.83 -2.81 11.56
N ASN A 157 -5.85 -2.54 12.42
CA ASN A 157 -5.23 -1.22 12.58
C ASN A 157 -3.89 -1.10 11.83
N THR A 158 -3.30 0.09 11.86
CA THR A 158 -2.04 0.41 11.16
C THR A 158 -0.85 -0.41 11.68
N ASP A 159 -0.82 -0.70 12.98
CA ASP A 159 0.25 -1.51 13.59
C ASP A 159 0.13 -2.98 13.16
N GLN A 160 -1.11 -3.47 13.00
CA GLN A 160 -1.40 -4.83 12.53
C GLN A 160 -1.12 -5.01 11.04
N VAL A 161 -1.30 -3.97 10.21
CA VAL A 161 -1.02 -4.06 8.76
C VAL A 161 0.45 -3.87 8.42
N ALA A 162 1.20 -3.06 9.17
CA ALA A 162 2.62 -2.79 8.93
C ALA A 162 3.46 -4.06 8.66
N PRO A 163 3.39 -5.13 9.48
CA PRO A 163 4.12 -6.38 9.20
C PRO A 163 3.65 -7.07 7.91
N LEU A 164 2.36 -6.98 7.56
CA LEU A 164 1.81 -7.53 6.32
C LEU A 164 2.37 -6.81 5.09
N LEU A 165 2.55 -5.49 5.17
CA LEU A 165 3.15 -4.71 4.09
C LEU A 165 4.62 -5.10 3.84
N ARG A 166 5.38 -5.41 4.90
CA ARG A 166 6.76 -5.92 4.79
C ARG A 166 6.86 -7.27 4.09
N LEU A 167 5.81 -8.10 4.11
CA LEU A 167 5.77 -9.36 3.34
C LEU A 167 5.70 -9.13 1.83
N VAL A 168 5.06 -8.02 1.42
CA VAL A 168 4.87 -7.69 0.00
C VAL A 168 6.16 -7.12 -0.57
N ASP A 169 6.71 -6.10 0.09
CA ASP A 169 7.97 -5.45 -0.26
C ASP A 169 8.93 -5.50 0.94
N PRO A 170 9.77 -6.55 1.05
CA PRO A 170 10.76 -6.65 2.12
C PRO A 170 11.86 -5.59 1.89
N PRO A 171 12.19 -4.76 2.90
CA PRO A 171 13.25 -3.77 2.78
C PRO A 171 14.61 -4.44 2.54
N ALA A 172 15.37 -3.91 1.57
CA ALA A 172 16.66 -4.48 1.17
C ALA A 172 17.69 -4.36 2.30
N GLY A 173 18.18 -5.49 2.80
CA GLY A 173 19.28 -5.54 3.77
C GLY A 173 18.89 -5.37 5.25
N GLU A 174 17.60 -5.24 5.58
CA GLU A 174 17.13 -5.24 6.97
C GLU A 174 16.92 -6.69 7.44
N GLN A 175 17.77 -7.17 8.34
CA GLN A 175 17.38 -8.30 9.19
C GLN A 175 16.32 -7.81 10.19
N PRO A 176 15.25 -8.59 10.44
CA PRO A 176 14.30 -8.24 11.48
C PRO A 176 15.04 -8.07 12.80
N ALA A 177 14.82 -6.94 13.48
CA ALA A 177 15.36 -6.70 14.81
C ALA A 177 14.95 -7.85 15.74
N ASP A 178 15.88 -8.32 16.56
CA ASP A 178 15.69 -9.44 17.48
C ASP A 178 14.47 -9.17 18.38
N GLY A 179 13.39 -9.93 18.19
CA GLY A 179 12.12 -9.78 18.91
C GLY A 179 10.87 -9.37 18.11
N GLN A 180 10.96 -9.06 16.81
CA GLN A 180 9.79 -8.82 15.93
C GLN A 180 9.67 -9.87 14.83
N ALA A 181 9.60 -11.15 15.20
CA ALA A 181 9.43 -12.22 14.23
C ALA A 181 7.96 -12.32 13.77
N LEU A 182 7.69 -11.90 12.54
CA LEU A 182 6.46 -12.28 11.85
C LEU A 182 6.65 -13.69 11.30
N TYR A 183 5.93 -14.67 11.87
CA TYR A 183 5.91 -16.01 11.33
C TYR A 183 4.76 -16.15 10.34
N VAL A 184 5.05 -16.71 9.19
CA VAL A 184 4.03 -17.07 8.20
C VAL A 184 3.99 -18.58 8.05
N GLU A 185 2.80 -19.14 8.21
CA GLU A 185 2.56 -20.56 8.30
C GLU A 185 1.43 -20.99 7.35
N GLN A 186 1.47 -22.25 6.94
CA GLN A 186 0.40 -22.93 6.22
C GLN A 186 -0.49 -23.70 7.17
N LEU A 187 -1.78 -23.76 6.86
CA LEU A 187 -2.78 -24.51 7.61
C LEU A 187 -2.90 -25.95 7.10
N LEU A 188 -2.74 -26.88 8.03
CA LEU A 188 -2.80 -28.32 7.79
C LEU A 188 -3.81 -28.96 8.72
N LEU A 189 -4.60 -29.90 8.20
CA LEU A 189 -5.43 -30.81 8.95
C LEU A 189 -4.79 -32.19 8.91
N THR A 190 -4.38 -32.70 10.07
CA THR A 190 -3.83 -34.04 10.22
C THR A 190 -4.87 -34.96 10.85
N SER A 191 -4.83 -36.25 10.49
CA SER A 191 -5.65 -37.29 11.10
C SER A 191 -4.76 -38.49 11.38
N ALA A 192 -4.98 -39.18 12.50
CA ALA A 192 -4.16 -40.33 12.90
C ALA A 192 -4.21 -41.50 11.91
N SER A 193 -5.25 -41.57 11.07
CA SER A 193 -5.52 -42.65 10.12
C SER A 193 -5.59 -42.20 8.66
N GLY A 194 -5.43 -40.90 8.39
CA GLY A 194 -5.71 -40.29 7.08
C GLY A 194 -4.58 -39.42 6.53
N PRO A 195 -4.65 -39.04 5.24
CA PRO A 195 -3.68 -38.13 4.64
C PRO A 195 -3.80 -36.72 5.24
N THR A 196 -2.68 -36.04 5.39
CA THR A 196 -2.66 -34.61 5.74
C THR A 196 -3.25 -33.78 4.62
N VAL A 197 -4.21 -32.90 4.95
CA VAL A 197 -4.90 -32.01 4.00
C VAL A 197 -4.54 -30.57 4.32
N GLU A 198 -4.13 -29.79 3.33
CA GLU A 198 -3.85 -28.35 3.50
C GLU A 198 -5.00 -27.49 2.97
N VAL A 199 -5.13 -26.26 3.47
CA VAL A 199 -6.02 -25.25 2.87
C VAL A 199 -5.28 -24.57 1.70
N PRO A 200 -5.68 -24.78 0.42
CA PRO A 200 -4.90 -24.33 -0.72
C PRO A 200 -4.75 -22.81 -0.78
N GLY A 201 -3.51 -22.34 -0.77
CA GLY A 201 -3.18 -20.92 -0.83
C GLY A 201 -3.57 -20.11 0.41
N ALA A 202 -3.97 -20.73 1.51
CA ALA A 202 -4.15 -20.00 2.76
C ALA A 202 -2.81 -19.71 3.43
N LEU A 203 -2.73 -18.56 4.11
CA LEU A 203 -1.57 -18.17 4.92
C LEU A 203 -2.04 -17.71 6.30
N VAL A 204 -1.37 -18.17 7.35
CA VAL A 204 -1.54 -17.70 8.73
C VAL A 204 -0.33 -16.89 9.11
N MET A 205 -0.56 -15.72 9.65
CA MET A 205 0.47 -14.77 10.05
C MET A 205 0.35 -14.56 11.55
N THR A 206 1.42 -14.94 12.26
CA THR A 206 1.54 -14.82 13.71
C THR A 206 2.54 -13.73 14.02
N ARG A 207 2.13 -12.71 14.79
CA ARG A 207 3.00 -11.61 15.22
C ARG A 207 3.44 -11.83 16.67
N THR A 208 4.70 -12.16 16.91
CA THR A 208 5.22 -12.19 18.28
C THR A 208 5.67 -10.79 18.69
N ASP A 209 4.73 -9.91 19.00
CA ASP A 209 4.99 -8.68 19.75
C ASP A 209 4.65 -8.86 21.23
N GLN A 210 4.99 -7.87 22.07
CA GLN A 210 4.89 -7.91 23.54
C GLN A 210 3.45 -8.11 24.09
N ASP A 211 2.45 -8.20 23.22
CA ASP A 211 1.06 -8.44 23.56
C ASP A 211 0.79 -9.93 23.77
N ASN A 212 0.44 -10.28 25.01
CA ASN A 212 -0.13 -11.57 25.34
C ASN A 212 -1.64 -11.34 25.61
N PRO A 213 -2.55 -11.87 24.77
CA PRO A 213 -2.35 -12.88 23.73
C PRO A 213 -1.94 -12.36 22.34
N VAL A 214 -1.16 -13.19 21.64
CA VAL A 214 -0.65 -12.95 20.27
C VAL A 214 -1.76 -13.05 19.23
N THR A 215 -1.99 -11.94 18.50
CA THR A 215 -2.96 -11.89 17.40
C THR A 215 -2.58 -12.80 16.23
N GLN A 216 -3.59 -13.40 15.60
CA GLN A 216 -3.45 -14.29 14.43
C GLN A 216 -4.19 -13.67 13.25
N CYS A 217 -3.50 -13.48 12.13
CA CYS A 217 -4.10 -13.01 10.89
C CYS A 217 -4.15 -14.15 9.87
N VAL A 218 -5.29 -14.38 9.23
CA VAL A 218 -5.49 -15.46 8.26
C VAL A 218 -5.92 -14.89 6.93
N TYR A 219 -5.19 -15.24 5.87
CA TYR A 219 -5.50 -14.89 4.51
C TYR A 219 -6.05 -16.11 3.75
N LEU A 220 -7.24 -15.95 3.18
CA LEU A 220 -7.98 -16.95 2.41
C LEU A 220 -8.29 -16.37 1.03
N PRO A 221 -7.44 -16.58 0.01
CA PRO A 221 -7.57 -15.92 -1.30
C PRO A 221 -8.88 -16.24 -2.02
N THR A 222 -9.50 -17.37 -1.71
CA THR A 222 -10.71 -17.90 -2.37
C THR A 222 -12.01 -17.64 -1.59
N ARG A 223 -11.96 -16.94 -0.45
CA ARG A 223 -13.11 -16.70 0.44
C ARG A 223 -13.32 -15.22 0.77
N GLN A 224 -14.55 -14.87 1.13
CA GLN A 224 -14.88 -13.58 1.74
C GLN A 224 -15.25 -13.78 3.22
N PRO A 225 -14.72 -12.93 4.13
CA PRO A 225 -13.63 -11.97 3.90
C PRO A 225 -12.32 -12.70 3.57
N ALA A 226 -11.49 -12.10 2.70
CA ALA A 226 -10.23 -12.72 2.27
C ALA A 226 -9.12 -12.59 3.32
N LEU A 227 -9.26 -11.67 4.27
CA LEU A 227 -8.36 -11.50 5.40
C LEU A 227 -9.20 -11.47 6.68
N MET A 228 -8.77 -12.18 7.71
CA MET A 228 -9.45 -12.27 9.00
C MET A 228 -8.44 -12.15 10.13
N VAL A 229 -8.84 -11.56 11.26
CA VAL A 229 -8.00 -11.47 12.45
C VAL A 229 -8.68 -12.10 13.66
N PHE A 230 -7.90 -12.85 14.42
CA PHE A 230 -8.30 -13.52 15.65
C PHE A 230 -7.40 -13.04 16.79
N GLY A 231 -7.98 -12.89 17.98
CA GLY A 231 -7.24 -12.42 19.16
C GLY A 231 -6.21 -13.41 19.68
N ASP A 232 -6.36 -14.70 19.36
CA ASP A 232 -5.46 -15.77 19.76
C ASP A 232 -5.61 -17.00 18.84
N ARG A 233 -4.67 -17.95 18.95
CA ARG A 233 -4.68 -19.19 18.15
C ARG A 233 -5.82 -20.14 18.51
N VAL A 234 -6.30 -20.14 19.75
CA VAL A 234 -7.42 -21.00 20.18
C VAL A 234 -8.70 -20.58 19.47
N ARG A 235 -8.95 -19.27 19.34
CA ARG A 235 -10.10 -18.73 18.60
C ARG A 235 -10.04 -19.07 17.12
N LEU A 236 -8.85 -18.97 16.51
CA LEU A 236 -8.63 -19.38 15.13
C LEU A 236 -8.96 -20.88 14.93
N GLU A 237 -8.39 -21.75 15.75
CA GLU A 237 -8.63 -23.19 15.66
C GLU A 237 -10.08 -23.58 15.92
N THR A 238 -10.73 -22.88 16.86
CA THR A 238 -12.17 -23.07 17.12
C THR A 238 -12.98 -22.75 15.87
N TRP A 239 -12.71 -21.60 15.24
CA TRP A 239 -13.37 -21.21 13.99
C TRP A 239 -13.08 -22.18 12.84
N LEU A 240 -11.84 -22.65 12.69
CA LEU A 240 -11.46 -23.61 11.64
C LEU A 240 -12.22 -24.94 11.75
N ARG A 241 -12.49 -25.42 12.98
CA ARG A 241 -13.25 -26.66 13.20
C ARG A 241 -14.71 -26.58 12.72
N ASP A 242 -15.27 -25.37 12.72
CA ASP A 242 -16.61 -25.10 12.21
C ASP A 242 -16.64 -24.88 10.68
N GLN A 243 -15.50 -25.07 9.98
CA GLN A 243 -15.33 -24.79 8.54
C GLN A 243 -14.68 -25.97 7.79
N PRO A 244 -15.25 -27.20 7.81
CA PRO A 244 -14.69 -28.36 7.12
C PRO A 244 -14.46 -28.14 5.62
N GLU A 245 -15.28 -27.31 4.98
CA GLU A 245 -15.22 -27.01 3.55
C GLU A 245 -13.99 -26.20 3.12
N LEU A 246 -13.17 -25.70 4.06
CA LEU A 246 -11.86 -25.11 3.75
C LEU A 246 -10.82 -26.18 3.40
N PHE A 247 -10.99 -27.41 3.89
CA PHE A 247 -10.06 -28.52 3.67
C PHE A 247 -10.58 -29.43 2.55
N PRO A 248 -9.88 -29.50 1.40
CA PRO A 248 -10.37 -30.29 0.27
C PRO A 248 -10.59 -31.77 0.61
N GLY A 249 -11.78 -32.28 0.29
CA GLY A 249 -12.14 -33.68 0.54
C GLY A 249 -12.59 -33.99 1.97
N VAL A 250 -12.66 -33.00 2.85
CA VAL A 250 -13.11 -33.16 4.24
C VAL A 250 -14.57 -32.72 4.36
N THR A 251 -15.43 -33.59 4.90
CA THR A 251 -16.85 -33.30 5.13
C THR A 251 -17.14 -32.86 6.56
N GLN A 252 -16.34 -33.30 7.52
CA GLN A 252 -16.47 -32.94 8.94
C GLN A 252 -15.12 -33.01 9.64
N ILE A 253 -14.85 -32.03 10.51
CA ILE A 253 -13.67 -32.02 11.39
C ILE A 253 -14.10 -32.53 12.76
N THR A 254 -13.60 -33.70 13.14
CA THR A 254 -13.87 -34.36 14.43
C THR A 254 -12.71 -34.18 15.42
N ARG A 255 -12.81 -34.76 16.62
CA ARG A 255 -11.74 -34.73 17.63
C ARG A 255 -10.49 -35.53 17.25
N GLU A 256 -10.58 -36.41 16.25
CA GLU A 256 -9.42 -37.18 15.76
C GLU A 256 -8.53 -36.37 14.82
N HIS A 257 -8.98 -35.17 14.43
CA HIS A 257 -8.25 -34.26 13.57
C HIS A 257 -7.43 -33.24 14.38
N GLY A 258 -6.13 -33.17 14.07
CA GLY A 258 -5.20 -32.14 14.54
C GLY A 258 -5.15 -30.97 13.54
N ILE A 259 -5.03 -29.74 14.05
CA ILE A 259 -4.70 -28.57 13.23
C ILE A 259 -3.22 -28.29 13.46
N GLU A 260 -2.44 -28.33 12.38
CA GLU A 260 -0.99 -28.11 12.39
C GLU A 260 -0.63 -26.91 11.52
N TYR A 261 0.49 -26.28 11.87
CA TYR A 261 1.02 -25.11 11.21
C TYR A 261 2.42 -25.40 10.70
N ARG A 262 2.68 -25.07 9.42
CA ARG A 262 4.00 -25.27 8.81
C ARG A 262 4.57 -23.94 8.35
N THR A 263 5.70 -23.55 8.93
CA THR A 263 6.41 -22.31 8.58
C THR A 263 6.83 -22.28 7.12
N VAL A 264 6.75 -21.09 6.51
CA VAL A 264 7.07 -20.86 5.10
C VAL A 264 8.05 -19.70 4.97
N GLU A 265 9.16 -19.93 4.28
CA GLU A 265 10.19 -18.90 4.04
C GLU A 265 9.77 -17.87 2.98
N THR A 266 9.08 -18.31 1.92
CA THR A 266 8.60 -17.47 0.80
C THR A 266 7.07 -17.48 0.72
N PRO A 267 6.38 -16.88 1.70
CA PRO A 267 4.96 -17.13 1.95
C PRO A 267 4.04 -16.83 0.77
N LEU A 268 4.25 -15.69 0.09
CA LEU A 268 3.38 -15.28 -1.03
C LEU A 268 3.58 -16.15 -2.28
N GLU A 269 4.78 -16.68 -2.51
CA GLU A 269 5.06 -17.59 -3.62
C GLU A 269 4.58 -19.02 -3.32
N ALA A 270 4.80 -19.47 -2.09
CA ALA A 270 4.32 -20.76 -1.63
C ALA A 270 2.78 -20.83 -1.65
N GLY A 271 2.09 -19.77 -1.20
CA GLY A 271 0.63 -19.71 -1.22
C GLY A 271 0.06 -19.98 -2.63
N LEU A 272 0.56 -19.27 -3.66
CA LEU A 272 0.13 -19.55 -5.02
C LEU A 272 0.57 -20.94 -5.51
N ALA A 273 1.80 -21.35 -5.23
CA ALA A 273 2.30 -22.66 -5.66
C ALA A 273 1.43 -23.79 -5.12
N HIS A 274 0.96 -23.69 -3.87
CA HIS A 274 0.08 -24.67 -3.24
C HIS A 274 -1.31 -24.65 -3.89
N LEU A 275 -1.85 -23.47 -4.20
CA LEU A 275 -3.11 -23.34 -4.93
C LEU A 275 -3.03 -23.97 -6.33
N GLN A 276 -1.92 -23.77 -7.04
CA GLN A 276 -1.67 -24.41 -8.35
C GLN A 276 -1.47 -25.93 -8.22
N GLU A 277 -0.74 -26.38 -7.20
CA GLU A 277 -0.50 -27.80 -6.92
C GLU A 277 -1.80 -28.53 -6.58
N HIS A 278 -2.70 -27.87 -5.83
CA HIS A 278 -4.03 -28.40 -5.54
C HIS A 278 -4.84 -28.64 -6.84
N TRP A 279 -4.83 -27.68 -7.76
CA TRP A 279 -5.53 -27.79 -9.04
C TRP A 279 -5.00 -28.91 -9.94
N ILE A 280 -3.67 -29.03 -10.08
CA ILE A 280 -3.11 -30.11 -10.90
C ILE A 280 -3.38 -31.49 -10.28
N LYS A 281 -3.36 -31.61 -8.94
CA LYS A 281 -3.75 -32.83 -8.24
C LYS A 281 -5.21 -33.19 -8.50
N GLN A 282 -6.14 -32.23 -8.38
CA GLN A 282 -7.55 -32.46 -8.70
C GLN A 282 -7.74 -33.01 -10.12
N LYS A 283 -7.04 -32.44 -11.12
CA LYS A 283 -7.06 -32.95 -12.50
C LYS A 283 -6.53 -34.38 -12.58
N GLN A 284 -5.40 -34.68 -11.94
CA GLN A 284 -4.80 -36.02 -11.94
C GLN A 284 -5.68 -37.06 -11.23
N ASP A 285 -6.40 -36.67 -10.18
CA ASP A 285 -7.27 -37.57 -9.40
C ASP A 285 -8.56 -37.94 -10.13
N THR A 286 -8.99 -37.14 -11.12
CA THR A 286 -10.07 -37.54 -12.03
C THR A 286 -9.76 -38.79 -12.86
N LEU A 287 -8.48 -39.15 -13.01
CA LEU A 287 -8.04 -40.35 -13.73
C LEU A 287 -7.95 -41.60 -12.85
N THR A 288 -8.30 -41.50 -11.57
CA THR A 288 -8.27 -42.64 -10.62
C THR A 288 -9.64 -42.96 -10.02
N SER A 289 -10.64 -42.11 -10.22
CA SER A 289 -12.01 -42.39 -9.80
C SER A 289 -12.72 -43.16 -10.92
N ALA A 290 -12.80 -44.48 -10.76
CA ALA A 290 -13.53 -45.37 -11.65
C ALA A 290 -14.98 -45.50 -11.20
N ALA A 291 -15.93 -45.43 -12.13
CA ALA A 291 -17.32 -45.86 -11.92
C ALA A 291 -17.50 -47.24 -12.56
N ASP A 292 -18.07 -48.21 -11.85
CA ASP A 292 -18.23 -49.59 -12.35
C ASP A 292 -18.91 -49.61 -13.74
N GLY A 293 -18.34 -50.36 -14.69
CA GLY A 293 -18.89 -50.45 -16.05
C GLY A 293 -17.96 -51.12 -17.06
N ASP A 294 -18.48 -51.30 -18.28
CA ASP A 294 -17.71 -51.74 -19.47
C ASP A 294 -17.27 -50.54 -20.33
N LEU A 295 -16.14 -50.68 -21.04
CA LEU A 295 -15.57 -49.61 -21.88
C LEU A 295 -16.54 -49.17 -22.98
N ALA A 296 -17.28 -50.10 -23.58
CA ALA A 296 -18.28 -49.78 -24.61
C ALA A 296 -19.37 -48.86 -24.04
N GLU A 297 -19.76 -49.07 -22.78
CA GLU A 297 -20.86 -48.34 -22.18
C GLU A 297 -20.47 -46.97 -21.62
N HIS A 298 -19.31 -46.90 -20.96
CA HIS A 298 -18.91 -45.75 -20.15
C HIS A 298 -17.68 -45.02 -20.68
N GLY A 299 -17.00 -45.56 -21.71
CA GLY A 299 -15.78 -44.98 -22.28
C GLY A 299 -15.95 -43.53 -22.70
N ALA A 300 -17.01 -43.20 -23.44
CA ALA A 300 -17.29 -41.83 -23.89
C ALA A 300 -17.54 -40.81 -22.74
N SER A 301 -17.84 -41.30 -21.53
CA SER A 301 -18.07 -40.47 -20.34
C SER A 301 -16.86 -40.41 -19.40
N ALA A 302 -15.76 -41.10 -19.73
CA ALA A 302 -14.60 -41.22 -18.83
C ALA A 302 -13.99 -39.87 -18.42
N LEU A 303 -14.08 -38.86 -19.29
CA LEU A 303 -13.58 -37.52 -19.03
C LEU A 303 -14.62 -36.54 -18.45
N HIS A 304 -15.86 -36.96 -18.20
CA HIS A 304 -16.92 -36.04 -17.75
C HIS A 304 -16.57 -35.31 -16.44
N THR A 305 -15.97 -36.01 -15.47
CA THR A 305 -15.50 -35.41 -14.21
C THR A 305 -14.35 -34.44 -14.44
N ALA A 306 -13.40 -34.80 -15.31
CA ALA A 306 -12.27 -33.95 -15.68
C ALA A 306 -12.74 -32.66 -16.37
N GLU A 307 -13.69 -32.77 -17.30
CA GLU A 307 -14.29 -31.63 -17.98
C GLU A 307 -15.07 -30.71 -17.04
N ARG A 308 -15.70 -31.26 -15.99
CA ARG A 308 -16.32 -30.45 -14.94
C ARG A 308 -15.28 -29.64 -14.17
N ILE A 309 -14.16 -30.24 -13.78
CA ILE A 309 -13.05 -29.53 -13.13
C ILE A 309 -12.45 -28.47 -14.09
N ASP A 310 -12.30 -28.80 -15.37
CA ASP A 310 -11.82 -27.87 -16.40
C ASP A 310 -12.80 -26.70 -16.63
N ARG A 311 -14.10 -26.89 -16.41
CA ARG A 311 -15.09 -25.78 -16.41
C ARG A 311 -14.94 -24.88 -15.19
N LEU A 312 -14.72 -25.45 -13.99
CA LEU A 312 -14.47 -24.67 -12.76
C LEU A 312 -13.20 -23.82 -12.86
N GLN A 313 -12.23 -24.22 -13.69
CA GLN A 313 -11.04 -23.41 -14.01
C GLN A 313 -11.37 -22.05 -14.65
N ARG A 314 -12.55 -21.93 -15.29
CA ARG A 314 -13.06 -20.68 -15.88
C ARG A 314 -13.90 -19.88 -14.89
N GLU A 315 -13.93 -20.29 -13.63
CA GLU A 315 -14.51 -19.50 -12.55
C GLU A 315 -13.43 -18.68 -11.83
N PRO A 316 -13.79 -17.53 -11.27
CA PRO A 316 -12.85 -16.67 -10.56
C PRO A 316 -12.30 -17.37 -9.31
N LEU A 317 -10.99 -17.62 -9.30
CA LEU A 317 -10.27 -18.18 -8.16
C LEU A 317 -10.27 -17.26 -6.95
N PHE A 318 -9.97 -15.98 -7.18
CA PHE A 318 -9.92 -15.01 -6.12
C PHE A 318 -11.31 -14.53 -5.73
N ALA A 319 -11.49 -14.36 -4.42
CA ALA A 319 -12.69 -13.76 -3.85
C ALA A 319 -12.98 -12.40 -4.51
N ALA A 320 -14.26 -12.07 -4.69
CA ALA A 320 -14.63 -10.76 -5.18
C ALA A 320 -14.16 -9.67 -4.18
N ALA A 321 -14.01 -8.43 -4.65
CA ALA A 321 -13.76 -7.32 -3.74
C ALA A 321 -15.04 -7.04 -2.92
N PRO A 322 -14.96 -6.90 -1.58
CA PRO A 322 -16.12 -6.55 -0.76
C PRO A 322 -16.69 -5.19 -1.17
N GLU A 323 -17.97 -4.92 -0.91
CA GLU A 323 -18.54 -3.59 -1.13
C GLU A 323 -17.90 -2.55 -0.21
N LEU A 324 -17.63 -1.35 -0.75
CA LEU A 324 -17.11 -0.26 0.07
C LEU A 324 -18.22 0.17 1.04
N PRO A 325 -17.92 0.33 2.34
CA PRO A 325 -18.93 0.78 3.30
C PRO A 325 -19.54 2.09 2.80
N ALA A 326 -20.87 2.13 2.73
CA ALA A 326 -21.58 3.36 2.42
C ALA A 326 -21.16 4.46 3.40
N ALA A 327 -21.12 5.71 2.94
CA ALA A 327 -21.01 6.80 3.89
C ALA A 327 -22.23 6.71 4.82
N PRO A 328 -22.07 6.74 6.15
CA PRO A 328 -23.21 6.70 7.05
C PRO A 328 -24.19 7.82 6.68
N ASP A 329 -25.49 7.47 6.60
CA ASP A 329 -26.53 8.42 6.24
C ASP A 329 -26.67 9.54 7.28
N SER A 330 -26.28 9.26 8.53
CA SER A 330 -26.24 10.24 9.61
C SER A 330 -25.00 11.15 9.49
N THR A 331 -25.25 12.43 9.24
CA THR A 331 -24.27 13.52 9.41
C THR A 331 -24.13 13.94 10.88
N GLU A 332 -24.70 13.19 11.82
CA GLU A 332 -24.65 13.54 13.25
C GLU A 332 -23.23 13.37 13.77
N ASN A 333 -22.53 14.50 13.85
CA ASN A 333 -21.25 14.72 14.51
C ASN A 333 -20.15 13.70 14.13
N PRO A 334 -19.52 13.84 12.94
CA PRO A 334 -18.30 13.08 12.66
C PRO A 334 -17.26 13.37 13.76
N PRO A 335 -16.43 12.37 14.12
CA PRO A 335 -15.46 12.55 15.17
C PRO A 335 -14.53 13.72 14.83
N PRO A 336 -14.27 14.63 15.79
CA PRO A 336 -13.37 15.75 15.59
C PRO A 336 -11.97 15.33 15.17
N PHE A 337 -11.33 16.21 14.40
CA PHE A 337 -9.94 16.05 13.90
C PHE A 337 -9.73 14.81 13.01
N THR A 338 -10.80 14.29 12.42
CA THR A 338 -10.70 13.22 11.41
C THR A 338 -10.01 13.74 10.15
N GLY A 339 -8.72 13.49 10.04
CA GLY A 339 -7.95 13.66 8.80
C GLY A 339 -8.37 12.66 7.72
N LEU A 340 -7.80 12.78 6.52
CA LEU A 340 -7.98 11.81 5.44
C LEU A 340 -6.91 10.71 5.45
N THR A 341 -6.12 10.66 6.53
CA THR A 341 -5.04 9.72 6.77
C THR A 341 -5.52 8.27 6.81
N ALA A 342 -4.62 7.32 6.50
CA ALA A 342 -4.98 5.93 6.25
C ALA A 342 -5.44 5.17 7.50
N ASP A 343 -5.00 5.62 8.68
CA ASP A 343 -5.35 5.12 10.01
C ASP A 343 -6.80 5.44 10.41
N VAL A 344 -7.42 6.45 9.79
CA VAL A 344 -8.83 6.77 10.03
C VAL A 344 -9.73 5.83 9.19
N PRO A 345 -10.75 5.20 9.78
CA PRO A 345 -11.72 4.38 9.06
C PRO A 345 -12.31 5.13 7.86
N LEU A 346 -12.45 4.45 6.71
CA LEU A 346 -12.93 5.05 5.46
C LEU A 346 -14.33 5.66 5.59
N GLY A 347 -15.21 5.01 6.36
CA GLY A 347 -16.55 5.53 6.65
C GLY A 347 -16.50 6.91 7.30
N LEU A 348 -15.61 7.09 8.29
CA LEU A 348 -15.41 8.36 8.99
C LEU A 348 -14.79 9.41 8.07
N ARG A 349 -13.78 9.05 7.27
CA ARG A 349 -13.18 9.95 6.27
C ARG A 349 -14.20 10.49 5.27
N ARG A 350 -15.09 9.61 4.78
CA ARG A 350 -16.19 9.99 3.88
C ARG A 350 -17.18 10.91 4.55
N GLN A 351 -17.53 10.65 5.81
CA GLN A 351 -18.43 11.49 6.59
C GLN A 351 -17.83 12.89 6.83
N ALA A 352 -16.54 12.97 7.20
CA ALA A 352 -15.82 14.22 7.38
C ALA A 352 -15.77 15.05 6.09
N LEU A 353 -15.43 14.41 4.96
CA LEU A 353 -15.43 15.06 3.64
C LEU A 353 -16.82 15.59 3.26
N LYS A 354 -17.86 14.77 3.43
CA LYS A 354 -19.25 15.15 3.11
C LYS A 354 -19.72 16.33 3.98
N GLN A 355 -19.35 16.36 5.26
CA GLN A 355 -19.67 17.49 6.14
C GLN A 355 -19.03 18.80 5.63
N GLN A 356 -17.75 18.77 5.24
CA GLN A 356 -17.08 19.97 4.74
C GLN A 356 -17.60 20.40 3.36
N GLN A 357 -17.95 19.45 2.48
CA GLN A 357 -18.63 19.74 1.22
C GLN A 357 -19.97 20.45 1.46
N ASN A 358 -20.81 19.93 2.36
CA ASN A 358 -22.08 20.57 2.71
C ASN A 358 -21.87 21.99 3.29
N ALA A 359 -20.87 22.19 4.14
CA ALA A 359 -20.57 23.51 4.70
C ALA A 359 -20.16 24.53 3.62
N LEU A 360 -19.34 24.10 2.65
CA LEU A 360 -18.95 24.93 1.50
C LEU A 360 -20.13 25.23 0.57
N GLU A 361 -21.01 24.26 0.32
CA GLU A 361 -22.22 24.43 -0.48
C GLU A 361 -23.18 25.43 0.18
N VAL A 362 -23.39 25.33 1.50
CA VAL A 362 -24.20 26.31 2.27
C VAL A 362 -23.57 27.70 2.23
N PHE A 363 -22.24 27.81 2.34
CA PHE A 363 -21.55 29.09 2.27
C PHE A 363 -21.63 29.74 0.88
N ALA A 364 -21.47 28.95 -0.18
CA ALA A 364 -21.62 29.42 -1.56
C ALA A 364 -23.05 29.92 -1.83
N GLY A 365 -24.05 29.17 -1.37
CA GLY A 365 -25.44 29.42 -1.71
C GLY A 365 -25.65 29.37 -3.23
N GLU A 366 -26.45 30.30 -3.77
CA GLU A 366 -26.66 30.44 -5.22
C GLU A 366 -25.51 31.18 -5.93
N ASP A 367 -24.66 31.88 -5.17
CA ASP A 367 -23.61 32.75 -5.69
C ASP A 367 -22.22 32.12 -5.49
N ASN A 368 -21.81 31.36 -6.49
CA ASN A 368 -20.50 30.70 -6.53
C ASN A 368 -19.30 31.67 -6.41
N SER A 369 -19.48 32.98 -6.61
CA SER A 369 -18.39 33.96 -6.50
C SER A 369 -17.93 34.19 -5.05
N ARG A 370 -18.79 33.91 -4.06
CA ARG A 370 -18.48 34.06 -2.63
C ARG A 370 -17.33 33.17 -2.17
N LEU A 371 -17.14 32.02 -2.82
CA LEU A 371 -16.06 31.09 -2.48
C LEU A 371 -14.65 31.62 -2.85
N ALA A 372 -14.55 32.65 -3.70
CA ALA A 372 -13.30 33.36 -3.94
C ALA A 372 -12.80 34.10 -2.67
N LEU A 373 -13.70 34.40 -1.72
CA LEU A 373 -13.33 35.00 -0.44
C LEU A 373 -12.54 34.04 0.45
N LEU A 374 -12.67 32.72 0.23
CA LEU A 374 -11.94 31.72 1.02
C LEU A 374 -10.51 31.48 0.49
N THR A 375 -10.23 31.77 -0.78
CA THR A 375 -8.90 31.59 -1.38
C THR A 375 -7.76 32.22 -0.58
N PRO A 376 -7.82 33.52 -0.21
CA PRO A 376 -6.73 34.14 0.56
C PRO A 376 -6.54 33.52 1.95
N LEU A 377 -7.60 32.97 2.55
CA LEU A 377 -7.51 32.28 3.85
C LEU A 377 -6.79 30.94 3.73
N PHE A 378 -7.08 30.16 2.69
CA PHE A 378 -6.36 28.91 2.41
C PHE A 378 -4.89 29.16 2.07
N ASP A 379 -4.58 30.19 1.26
CA ASP A 379 -3.21 30.56 0.92
C ASP A 379 -2.41 30.99 2.17
N ALA A 380 -3.03 31.80 3.04
CA ALA A 380 -2.41 32.23 4.29
C ALA A 380 -2.19 31.07 5.27
N LEU A 381 -3.12 30.11 5.35
CA LEU A 381 -2.93 28.88 6.11
C LEU A 381 -1.75 28.05 5.58
N HIS A 382 -1.68 27.88 4.26
CA HIS A 382 -0.59 27.14 3.63
C HIS A 382 0.77 27.79 3.92
N GLN A 383 0.85 29.11 3.82
CA GLN A 383 2.03 29.88 4.17
C GLN A 383 2.42 29.72 5.65
N ALA A 384 1.44 29.79 6.56
CA ALA A 384 1.68 29.61 7.99
C ALA A 384 2.22 28.20 8.32
N ARG A 385 1.71 27.17 7.65
CA ARG A 385 2.23 25.79 7.76
C ARG A 385 3.67 25.68 7.28
N GLN A 386 3.99 26.26 6.12
CA GLN A 386 5.35 26.24 5.59
C GLN A 386 6.32 26.95 6.56
N GLN A 387 5.94 28.12 7.09
CA GLN A 387 6.73 28.84 8.08
C GLN A 387 6.93 28.03 9.37
N ALA A 388 5.89 27.37 9.87
CA ALA A 388 5.97 26.52 11.05
C ALA A 388 6.89 25.31 10.80
N TYR A 389 6.77 24.65 9.64
CA TYR A 389 7.62 23.53 9.25
C TYR A 389 9.09 23.96 9.16
N THR A 390 9.40 25.09 8.52
CA THR A 390 10.76 25.63 8.43
C THR A 390 11.31 26.00 9.81
N ALA A 391 10.51 26.65 10.66
CA ALA A 391 10.93 27.04 12.01
C ALA A 391 11.16 25.83 12.92
N ALA A 392 10.26 24.83 12.88
CA ALA A 392 10.41 23.58 13.63
C ALA A 392 11.60 22.75 13.13
N GLY A 393 11.79 22.66 11.81
CA GLY A 393 12.97 22.05 11.20
C GLY A 393 14.26 22.71 11.68
N ALA A 394 14.35 24.04 11.57
CA ALA A 394 15.51 24.79 12.02
C ALA A 394 15.75 24.73 13.55
N LEU A 395 14.70 24.50 14.35
CA LEU A 395 14.82 24.25 15.78
C LEU A 395 15.40 22.87 16.05
N LEU A 396 14.89 21.83 15.37
CA LEU A 396 15.31 20.43 15.54
C LEU A 396 16.65 20.09 14.84
N ASP A 397 17.08 20.89 13.86
CA ASP A 397 18.34 20.73 13.11
C ASP A 397 19.59 21.27 13.82
N GLN A 398 19.44 21.99 14.94
CA GLN A 398 20.58 22.47 15.71
C GLN A 398 21.30 21.29 16.39
N LYS A 399 22.59 21.12 16.08
CA LYS A 399 23.51 20.02 16.47
C LYS A 399 23.62 19.80 18.00
N PRO A 400 24.39 18.80 18.47
CA PRO A 400 24.11 17.36 18.65
C PRO A 400 23.21 17.07 19.88
N ALA A 401 22.95 15.79 20.20
CA ALA A 401 22.20 15.27 21.35
C ALA A 401 22.50 15.90 22.75
N LEU A 402 23.59 16.67 22.88
CA LEU A 402 24.04 17.34 24.10
C LEU A 402 23.44 18.75 24.31
N MET A 403 22.66 19.28 23.35
CA MET A 403 22.04 20.62 23.42
C MET A 403 20.50 20.57 23.55
N LEU A 404 19.95 19.46 24.05
CA LEU A 404 18.51 19.28 24.25
C LEU A 404 17.85 20.35 25.14
N SER A 405 18.61 20.89 26.10
CA SER A 405 18.15 21.99 26.95
C SER A 405 18.01 23.33 26.21
N GLU A 406 18.71 23.53 25.09
CA GLU A 406 18.58 24.73 24.25
C GLU A 406 17.26 24.73 23.46
N LEU A 407 16.72 23.56 23.13
CA LEU A 407 15.41 23.42 22.46
C LEU A 407 14.24 23.95 23.32
N LEU A 408 14.41 23.96 24.65
CA LEU A 408 13.41 24.44 25.60
C LEU A 408 13.54 25.95 25.90
N GLN A 409 14.58 26.61 25.39
CA GLN A 409 14.79 28.04 25.63
C GLN A 409 13.84 28.90 24.79
N LYS A 410 12.92 29.59 25.46
CA LYS A 410 11.87 30.42 24.84
C LYS A 410 12.40 31.65 24.08
N HIS A 411 13.67 32.02 24.26
CA HIS A 411 14.29 33.21 23.67
C HIS A 411 14.95 32.95 22.31
N THR A 412 15.01 31.69 21.87
CA THR A 412 15.59 31.30 20.60
C THR A 412 14.73 31.84 19.45
N PRO A 413 15.32 32.49 18.41
CA PRO A 413 14.54 33.10 17.34
C PRO A 413 13.67 32.08 16.59
N GLN A 414 14.13 30.83 16.50
CA GLN A 414 13.36 29.72 15.92
C GLN A 414 12.12 29.38 16.75
N TYR A 415 12.21 29.41 18.09
CA TYR A 415 11.06 29.20 18.98
C TYR A 415 10.01 30.30 18.78
N THR A 416 10.44 31.57 18.76
CA THR A 416 9.54 32.71 18.52
C THR A 416 8.90 32.64 17.13
N ALA A 417 9.67 32.30 16.10
CA ALA A 417 9.16 32.13 14.74
C ALA A 417 8.12 31.00 14.65
N LEU A 418 8.36 29.87 15.33
CA LEU A 418 7.41 28.75 15.40
C LEU A 418 6.12 29.14 16.12
N LEU A 419 6.23 29.80 17.28
CA LEU A 419 5.06 30.29 18.02
C LEU A 419 4.22 31.26 17.18
N GLN A 420 4.86 32.19 16.48
CA GLN A 420 4.20 33.16 15.61
C GLN A 420 3.53 32.49 14.41
N ALA A 421 4.21 31.55 13.74
CA ALA A 421 3.64 30.80 12.62
C ALA A 421 2.41 29.99 13.05
N ARG A 422 2.47 29.35 14.22
CA ARG A 422 1.33 28.63 14.82
C ARG A 422 0.16 29.55 15.12
N TRP A 423 0.44 30.74 15.66
CA TRP A 423 -0.60 31.73 15.95
C TRP A 423 -1.27 32.25 14.68
N GLN A 424 -0.49 32.55 13.64
CA GLN A 424 -1.04 32.95 12.34
C GLN A 424 -1.91 31.85 11.75
N GLY A 425 -1.45 30.59 11.80
CA GLY A 425 -2.24 29.44 11.38
C GLY A 425 -3.58 29.34 12.13
N LEU A 426 -3.56 29.46 13.46
CA LEU A 426 -4.78 29.43 14.28
C LEU A 426 -5.75 30.57 13.92
N LYS A 427 -5.25 31.78 13.66
CA LYS A 427 -6.10 32.90 13.23
C LYS A 427 -6.86 32.60 11.94
N GLN A 428 -6.15 32.13 10.93
CA GLN A 428 -6.77 31.82 9.64
C GLN A 428 -7.73 30.63 9.75
N GLU A 429 -7.41 29.61 10.57
CA GLU A 429 -8.31 28.49 10.84
C GLU A 429 -9.58 28.96 11.56
N ALA A 430 -9.46 29.79 12.60
CA ALA A 430 -10.61 30.34 13.32
C ALA A 430 -11.50 31.20 12.41
N GLU A 431 -10.90 32.00 11.53
CA GLU A 431 -11.63 32.80 10.55
C GLU A 431 -12.37 31.91 9.53
N LEU A 432 -11.75 30.83 9.04
CA LEU A 432 -12.43 29.86 8.18
C LEU A 432 -13.61 29.17 8.89
N LEU A 433 -13.40 28.72 10.13
CA LEU A 433 -14.47 28.12 10.93
C LEU A 433 -15.65 29.08 11.12
N ARG A 434 -15.37 30.38 11.32
CA ARG A 434 -16.38 31.42 11.44
C ARG A 434 -17.13 31.64 10.12
N GLN A 435 -16.42 31.75 9.00
CA GLN A 435 -17.02 31.95 7.68
C GLN A 435 -17.91 30.77 7.29
N LEU A 436 -17.51 29.54 7.65
CA LEU A 436 -18.26 28.32 7.39
C LEU A 436 -19.36 28.03 8.43
N ASN A 437 -19.64 28.97 9.35
CA ASN A 437 -20.60 28.81 10.46
C ASN A 437 -20.37 27.55 11.33
N GLN A 438 -19.12 27.10 11.44
CA GLN A 438 -18.73 25.97 12.30
C GLN A 438 -18.45 26.42 13.74
N ILE A 439 -18.19 27.71 13.94
CA ILE A 439 -18.17 28.39 15.24
C ILE A 439 -18.93 29.71 15.16
N SER A 440 -19.48 30.15 16.30
CA SER A 440 -20.15 31.43 16.42
C SER A 440 -19.17 32.61 16.59
N ILE A 441 -19.68 33.85 16.44
CA ILE A 441 -18.88 35.06 16.63
C ILE A 441 -18.30 35.17 18.06
N PRO A 442 -19.07 34.89 19.15
CA PRO A 442 -18.51 34.86 20.50
C PRO A 442 -17.42 33.79 20.66
N GLU A 443 -17.63 32.60 20.12
CA GLU A 443 -16.64 31.50 20.16
C GLU A 443 -15.35 31.87 19.42
N TYR A 444 -15.43 32.57 18.29
CA TYR A 444 -14.27 33.13 17.60
C TYR A 444 -13.50 34.11 18.50
N GLN A 445 -14.20 34.99 19.21
CA GLN A 445 -13.56 35.92 20.17
C GLN A 445 -12.88 35.18 21.32
N TRP A 446 -13.45 34.06 21.80
CA TRP A 446 -12.80 33.25 22.83
C TRP A 446 -11.42 32.76 22.40
N LEU A 447 -11.26 32.35 21.13
CA LEU A 447 -9.97 31.94 20.59
C LEU A 447 -9.00 33.12 20.50
N MET A 448 -9.46 34.25 19.97
CA MET A 448 -8.60 35.41 19.75
C MET A 448 -8.10 36.03 21.06
N ASP A 449 -8.97 36.15 22.05
CA ASP A 449 -8.65 36.79 23.34
C ASP A 449 -8.12 35.78 24.38
N GLY A 450 -8.34 34.48 24.18
CA GLY A 450 -7.86 33.42 25.07
C GLY A 450 -6.48 32.88 24.70
N LEU A 451 -6.11 32.87 23.41
CA LEU A 451 -4.90 32.22 22.89
C LEU A 451 -3.87 33.18 22.28
N ASP A 452 -4.04 34.50 22.45
CA ASP A 452 -3.05 35.49 22.03
C ASP A 452 -1.67 35.19 22.68
N PRO A 453 -0.59 34.94 21.92
CA PRO A 453 0.72 34.64 22.49
C PRO A 453 1.33 35.82 23.26
N ASP A 454 0.88 37.05 22.98
CA ASP A 454 1.44 38.25 23.58
C ASP A 454 0.77 38.59 24.93
N LYS A 455 -0.46 38.09 25.16
CA LYS A 455 -1.30 38.47 26.31
C LYS A 455 -1.81 37.24 27.09
N PRO A 456 -2.05 37.36 28.41
CA PRO A 456 -2.79 36.33 29.14
C PRO A 456 -4.28 36.32 28.71
N PRO A 457 -5.01 35.22 28.95
CA PRO A 457 -6.44 35.15 28.68
C PRO A 457 -7.23 36.28 29.35
N ALA A 458 -8.23 36.83 28.65
CA ALA A 458 -9.13 37.84 29.23
C ALA A 458 -9.88 37.29 30.46
N LYS A 459 -10.26 38.16 31.41
CA LYS A 459 -10.85 37.75 32.71
C LYS A 459 -12.09 36.87 32.60
N ASP A 460 -12.88 37.04 31.55
CA ASP A 460 -14.14 36.31 31.34
C ASP A 460 -13.94 35.00 30.56
N ILE A 461 -12.74 34.78 30.01
CA ILE A 461 -12.36 33.58 29.26
C ILE A 461 -11.45 32.72 30.13
N ALA A 462 -11.73 31.43 30.19
CA ALA A 462 -10.89 30.45 30.86
C ALA A 462 -10.29 29.50 29.84
N VAL A 463 -8.98 29.29 29.94
CA VAL A 463 -8.24 28.30 29.15
C VAL A 463 -7.69 27.25 30.11
N ALA A 464 -7.93 25.98 29.82
CA ALA A 464 -7.49 24.86 30.64
C ALA A 464 -6.71 23.83 29.80
N CYS A 465 -5.72 23.16 30.40
CA CYS A 465 -5.20 21.92 29.84
C CYS A 465 -6.08 20.73 30.27
N LEU A 466 -5.97 19.61 29.57
CA LEU A 466 -6.74 18.40 29.88
C LEU A 466 -5.81 17.35 30.50
N VAL A 467 -6.24 16.76 31.61
CA VAL A 467 -5.52 15.70 32.32
C VAL A 467 -6.37 14.43 32.32
N LEU A 468 -5.77 13.33 31.88
CA LEU A 468 -6.32 11.99 32.01
C LEU A 468 -5.94 11.44 33.37
N SER A 469 -6.94 11.04 34.16
CA SER A 469 -6.77 10.33 35.42
C SER A 469 -7.23 8.88 35.25
N MET A 470 -6.43 7.92 35.71
CA MET A 470 -6.80 6.50 35.73
C MET A 470 -6.73 5.98 37.17
N ILE A 471 -7.79 5.30 37.62
CA ILE A 471 -7.87 4.69 38.95
C ILE A 471 -7.72 3.17 38.83
N GLU A 472 -6.52 2.65 39.08
CA GLU A 472 -6.30 1.20 39.19
C GLU A 472 -6.60 0.72 40.61
N GLN A 473 -7.39 -0.35 40.76
CA GLN A 473 -7.51 -1.09 42.00
C GLN A 473 -6.76 -2.42 41.88
N LYS A 474 -5.66 -2.57 42.64
CA LYS A 474 -4.94 -3.83 42.82
C LYS A 474 -4.90 -4.18 44.30
N ASN A 475 -5.33 -5.38 44.66
CA ASN A 475 -5.31 -5.92 46.03
C ASN A 475 -5.96 -5.01 47.10
N GLY A 476 -6.99 -4.22 46.73
CA GLY A 476 -7.68 -3.31 47.64
C GLY A 476 -7.05 -1.92 47.78
N GLU A 477 -5.85 -1.69 47.25
CA GLU A 477 -5.24 -0.36 47.13
C GLU A 477 -5.67 0.33 45.83
N LYS A 478 -6.01 1.62 45.94
CA LYS A 478 -6.35 2.49 44.80
C LYS A 478 -5.11 3.30 44.41
N THR A 479 -4.56 3.05 43.23
CA THR A 479 -3.50 3.86 42.63
C THR A 479 -4.09 4.78 41.57
N ILE A 480 -3.88 6.09 41.72
CA ILE A 480 -4.32 7.09 40.75
C ILE A 480 -3.10 7.50 39.92
N SER A 481 -3.13 7.24 38.62
CA SER A 481 -2.13 7.76 37.67
C SER A 481 -2.74 8.91 36.88
N GLN A 482 -1.97 9.98 36.68
CA GLN A 482 -2.40 11.17 35.94
C GLN A 482 -1.43 11.46 34.82
N LYS A 483 -1.95 11.78 33.63
CA LYS A 483 -1.16 12.22 32.48
C LYS A 483 -1.85 13.38 31.77
N GLU A 484 -1.13 14.48 31.61
CA GLU A 484 -1.62 15.64 30.84
C GLU A 484 -1.60 15.32 29.33
N LEU A 485 -2.64 15.77 28.62
CA LEU A 485 -2.66 15.77 27.16
C LEU A 485 -1.79 16.91 26.66
N GLU A 486 -0.63 16.56 26.13
CA GLU A 486 0.46 17.47 25.84
C GLU A 486 0.04 18.56 24.82
N GLY A 487 0.00 19.79 25.30
CA GLY A 487 -0.30 20.96 24.49
C GLY A 487 -1.77 21.14 24.07
N VAL A 488 -2.68 20.25 24.48
CA VAL A 488 -4.11 20.36 24.20
C VAL A 488 -4.76 21.42 25.10
N LEU A 489 -5.56 22.31 24.50
CA LEU A 489 -6.19 23.43 25.21
C LEU A 489 -7.72 23.39 25.08
N LEU A 490 -8.41 23.51 26.21
CA LEU A 490 -9.85 23.71 26.31
C LEU A 490 -10.13 25.19 26.56
N ILE A 491 -10.99 25.80 25.74
CA ILE A 491 -11.33 27.23 25.81
C ILE A 491 -12.84 27.37 26.02
N THR A 492 -13.23 28.13 27.04
CA THR A 492 -14.63 28.46 27.34
C THR A 492 -14.75 29.70 28.21
N GLN A 493 -15.95 30.07 28.61
CA GLN A 493 -16.19 31.12 29.60
C GLN A 493 -15.77 30.67 31.01
N ALA A 494 -15.28 31.60 31.82
CA ALA A 494 -14.84 31.32 33.19
C ALA A 494 -15.97 30.80 34.10
N SER A 495 -17.22 31.21 33.85
CA SER A 495 -18.42 30.68 34.53
C SER A 495 -18.70 29.22 34.15
N THR A 496 -18.58 28.89 32.87
CA THR A 496 -18.77 27.54 32.33
C THR A 496 -17.76 26.56 32.91
N LEU A 497 -16.47 26.92 32.93
CA LEU A 497 -15.41 26.04 33.46
C LEU A 497 -15.65 25.68 34.94
N LYS A 498 -16.13 26.62 35.75
CA LYS A 498 -16.45 26.40 37.17
C LYS A 498 -17.68 25.51 37.39
N ALA A 499 -18.57 25.44 36.41
CA ALA A 499 -19.79 24.65 36.46
C ALA A 499 -19.64 23.25 35.82
N LEU A 500 -18.43 22.87 35.36
CA LEU A 500 -18.16 21.53 34.84
C LEU A 500 -18.23 20.47 35.94
N PRO A 501 -18.69 19.24 35.62
CA PRO A 501 -19.08 18.74 34.29
C PRO A 501 -20.54 19.06 33.87
N SER A 502 -21.34 19.65 34.75
CA SER A 502 -22.80 19.79 34.57
C SER A 502 -23.24 20.98 33.69
N SER A 503 -22.31 21.75 33.14
CA SER A 503 -22.65 22.92 32.33
C SER A 503 -23.19 22.53 30.95
N PRO A 504 -24.32 23.10 30.49
CA PRO A 504 -24.86 22.87 29.15
C PRO A 504 -24.23 23.76 28.07
N ASN A 505 -23.20 24.55 28.42
CA ASN A 505 -22.61 25.54 27.54
C ASN A 505 -21.53 24.94 26.64
N SER A 506 -21.33 25.55 25.47
CA SER A 506 -20.34 25.12 24.50
C SER A 506 -18.90 25.31 24.97
N LEU A 507 -18.02 24.50 24.38
CA LEU A 507 -16.59 24.46 24.64
C LEU A 507 -15.86 24.37 23.31
N LEU A 508 -14.67 24.99 23.23
CA LEU A 508 -13.76 24.82 22.11
C LEU A 508 -12.56 24.01 22.55
N LEU A 509 -12.16 23.03 21.76
CA LEU A 509 -10.95 22.26 21.94
C LEU A 509 -9.96 22.63 20.84
N TYR A 510 -8.78 23.10 21.22
CA TYR A 510 -7.64 23.25 20.33
C TYR A 510 -6.67 22.10 20.53
N TRP A 511 -6.46 21.33 19.47
CA TRP A 511 -5.48 20.26 19.41
C TRP A 511 -4.31 20.69 18.50
N PRO A 512 -3.07 20.72 19.00
CA PRO A 512 -1.92 21.17 18.22
C PRO A 512 -1.39 20.10 17.25
N GLY A 513 -0.56 20.52 16.29
CA GLY A 513 0.07 19.62 15.32
C GLY A 513 -0.77 19.38 14.07
N HIS A 514 -0.16 18.75 13.07
CA HIS A 514 -0.71 18.61 11.72
C HIS A 514 -2.11 17.96 11.70
N ASN A 515 -2.30 16.90 12.49
CA ASN A 515 -3.57 16.16 12.57
C ASN A 515 -4.55 16.76 13.59
N GLY A 516 -4.23 17.90 14.18
CA GLY A 516 -5.07 18.58 15.16
C GLY A 516 -6.07 19.55 14.53
N GLY A 517 -6.44 20.58 15.27
CA GLY A 517 -7.32 21.65 14.79
C GLY A 517 -8.07 22.34 15.92
N VAL A 518 -9.12 23.07 15.55
CA VAL A 518 -10.10 23.58 16.50
C VAL A 518 -11.44 22.89 16.27
N HIS A 519 -12.07 22.43 17.34
CA HIS A 519 -13.41 21.86 17.27
C HIS A 519 -14.32 22.39 18.38
N ARG A 520 -15.61 22.55 18.05
CA ARG A 520 -16.66 22.99 18.96
C ARG A 520 -17.44 21.79 19.47
N PHE A 521 -17.57 21.69 20.79
CA PHE A 521 -18.46 20.77 21.47
C PHE A 521 -19.63 21.56 22.09
N ASP A 522 -20.83 20.99 22.07
CA ASP A 522 -22.01 21.59 22.68
C ASP A 522 -21.91 21.62 24.21
N ASN A 523 -21.22 20.66 24.82
CA ASN A 523 -20.97 20.59 26.26
C ASN A 523 -19.82 19.61 26.59
N PHE A 524 -19.44 19.54 27.86
CA PHE A 524 -18.35 18.69 28.32
C PHE A 524 -18.66 17.19 28.23
N ALA A 525 -19.94 16.80 28.34
CA ALA A 525 -20.33 15.40 28.21
C ALA A 525 -20.09 14.90 26.79
N GLN A 526 -20.33 15.72 25.76
CA GLN A 526 -20.02 15.38 24.37
C GLN A 526 -18.50 15.24 24.14
N LEU A 527 -17.69 16.12 24.74
CA LEU A 527 -16.23 16.02 24.72
C LEU A 527 -15.75 14.69 25.34
N GLN A 528 -16.27 14.34 26.52
CA GLN A 528 -15.91 13.09 27.20
C GLN A 528 -16.38 11.87 26.40
N ALA A 529 -17.60 11.91 25.86
CA ALA A 529 -18.14 10.83 25.03
C ALA A 529 -17.26 10.61 23.79
N TRP A 530 -16.77 11.68 23.15
CA TRP A 530 -15.82 11.58 22.04
C TRP A 530 -14.46 11.03 22.47
N PHE A 531 -13.94 11.47 23.61
CA PHE A 531 -12.61 11.05 24.08
C PHE A 531 -12.56 9.56 24.45
N PHE A 532 -13.67 9.01 24.98
CA PHE A 532 -13.76 7.64 25.46
C PHE A 532 -14.51 6.69 24.52
N VAL A 533 -14.65 7.03 23.23
CA VAL A 533 -15.30 6.16 22.24
C VAL A 533 -14.64 4.78 22.22
N GLN A 534 -15.42 3.74 22.57
CA GLN A 534 -15.11 2.30 22.43
C GLN A 534 -14.07 1.66 23.38
N THR A 535 -13.87 2.13 24.61
CA THR A 535 -13.35 1.21 25.65
C THR A 535 -14.50 0.43 26.26
N SER A 536 -14.56 -0.87 25.97
CA SER A 536 -15.36 -1.81 26.74
C SER A 536 -15.01 -1.65 28.22
N THR A 537 -15.96 -1.11 29.00
CA THR A 537 -16.07 -1.32 30.45
C THR A 537 -14.76 -1.11 31.24
N GLN A 538 -14.12 0.04 31.13
CA GLN A 538 -13.20 0.49 32.18
C GLN A 538 -13.78 1.71 32.92
N PRO A 539 -14.46 1.53 34.07
CA PRO A 539 -15.04 2.62 34.86
C PRO A 539 -14.00 3.50 35.58
N ALA A 540 -12.73 3.48 35.15
CA ALA A 540 -11.60 4.03 35.89
C ALA A 540 -10.92 5.25 35.24
N LEU A 541 -11.23 5.58 33.98
CA LEU A 541 -10.62 6.70 33.24
C LEU A 541 -11.53 7.93 33.29
N THR A 542 -10.99 9.07 33.75
CA THR A 542 -11.69 10.36 33.78
C THR A 542 -10.85 11.45 33.12
N LEU A 543 -11.55 12.42 32.51
CA LEU A 543 -10.95 13.60 31.89
C LEU A 543 -11.22 14.82 32.77
N GLU A 544 -10.16 15.50 33.20
CA GLU A 544 -10.22 16.63 34.12
C GLU A 544 -9.57 17.89 33.52
N PRO A 545 -10.29 19.02 33.42
CA PRO A 545 -9.72 20.27 32.94
C PRO A 545 -8.98 21.01 34.07
N ARG A 546 -7.75 21.45 33.84
CA ARG A 546 -6.94 22.24 34.77
C ARG A 546 -6.68 23.65 34.23
N LEU A 547 -7.18 24.66 34.95
CA LEU A 547 -7.07 26.08 34.56
C LEU A 547 -5.60 26.52 34.40
N LEU A 548 -5.32 27.24 33.32
CA LEU A 548 -4.03 27.86 33.05
C LEU A 548 -4.07 29.36 33.42
N SER A 549 -3.14 29.78 34.27
CA SER A 549 -2.98 31.19 34.69
C SER A 549 -1.93 31.96 33.88
N GLN A 550 -1.29 31.30 32.91
CA GLN A 550 -0.20 31.85 32.09
C GLN A 550 -0.59 31.92 30.61
N LYS A 551 0.34 32.37 29.76
CA LYS A 551 0.16 32.42 28.31
C LYS A 551 -0.09 31.01 27.75
N ALA A 552 -1.36 30.69 27.49
CA ALA A 552 -1.78 29.32 27.21
C ALA A 552 -1.19 28.76 25.91
N PHE A 553 -1.05 29.60 24.87
CA PHE A 553 -0.51 29.18 23.58
C PHE A 553 1.00 28.90 23.65
N ASP A 554 1.76 29.71 24.40
CA ASP A 554 3.18 29.45 24.69
C ASP A 554 3.36 28.20 25.57
N TYR A 555 2.50 28.01 26.58
CA TYR A 555 2.49 26.79 27.38
C TYR A 555 2.27 25.53 26.53
N SER A 556 1.33 25.58 25.58
CA SER A 556 1.04 24.48 24.68
C SER A 556 2.28 24.06 23.88
N LEU A 557 2.96 25.01 23.23
CA LEU A 557 4.19 24.74 22.49
C LEU A 557 5.30 24.18 23.37
N HIS A 558 5.48 24.75 24.56
CA HIS A 558 6.51 24.31 25.50
C HIS A 558 6.28 22.87 26.01
N GLN A 559 5.04 22.48 26.30
CA GLN A 559 4.72 21.11 26.72
C GLN A 559 5.04 20.07 25.63
N GLN A 560 4.72 20.37 24.37
CA GLN A 560 5.03 19.47 23.24
C GLN A 560 6.55 19.31 23.06
N LEU A 561 7.31 20.41 23.13
CA LEU A 561 8.77 20.36 23.05
C LEU A 561 9.39 19.60 24.23
N SER A 562 8.88 19.81 25.45
CA SER A 562 9.35 19.10 26.65
C SER A 562 9.16 17.59 26.53
N ASN A 563 8.01 17.13 26.03
CA ASN A 563 7.80 15.70 25.81
C ASN A 563 8.73 15.14 24.73
N GLY A 564 8.91 15.87 23.62
CA GLY A 564 9.86 15.49 22.57
C GLY A 564 11.29 15.33 23.09
N VAL A 565 11.75 16.29 23.90
CA VAL A 565 13.06 16.23 24.55
C VAL A 565 13.16 15.00 25.46
N GLN A 566 12.16 14.74 26.30
CA GLN A 566 12.16 13.55 27.17
C GLN A 566 12.23 12.23 26.39
N GLN A 567 11.53 12.12 25.25
CA GLN A 567 11.62 10.93 24.39
C GLN A 567 13.03 10.72 23.85
N ILE A 568 13.70 11.82 23.43
CA ILE A 568 15.08 11.77 22.96
C ILE A 568 16.02 11.39 24.10
N GLU A 569 15.89 11.99 25.30
CA GLU A 569 16.72 11.65 26.47
C GLU A 569 16.61 10.16 26.83
N VAL A 570 15.40 9.61 26.89
CA VAL A 570 15.17 8.19 27.18
C VAL A 570 15.86 7.29 26.15
N LEU A 571 15.83 7.66 24.87
CA LEU A 571 16.51 6.92 23.81
C LEU A 571 18.03 6.98 23.98
N LEU A 572 18.58 8.18 24.21
CA LEU A 572 20.01 8.37 24.43
C LEU A 572 20.54 7.59 25.65
N HIS A 573 19.74 7.45 26.71
CA HIS A 573 20.11 6.70 27.90
C HIS A 573 20.09 5.16 27.71
N ARG A 574 19.33 4.63 26.75
CA ARG A 574 19.24 3.19 26.49
C ARG A 574 20.41 2.65 25.66
N THR A 575 21.01 3.48 24.82
CA THR A 575 21.97 3.08 23.79
C THR A 575 23.37 3.52 24.19
N SER A 576 24.14 2.67 24.89
CA SER A 576 25.51 2.98 25.33
C SER A 576 26.61 2.37 24.44
N GLU A 577 26.27 1.53 23.46
CA GLU A 577 27.24 0.76 22.67
C GLU A 577 27.44 1.29 21.23
N PRO A 578 28.67 1.24 20.68
CA PRO A 578 28.99 1.78 19.36
C PRO A 578 28.39 0.99 18.18
N GLU A 579 28.05 -0.29 18.34
CA GLU A 579 27.39 -1.09 17.29
C GLU A 579 25.94 -0.63 17.02
N GLN A 580 25.32 0.10 17.95
CA GLN A 580 23.94 0.58 17.85
C GLN A 580 23.82 2.00 17.26
N ALA A 581 24.94 2.63 16.85
CA ALA A 581 24.94 4.01 16.36
C ALA A 581 24.06 4.24 15.11
N LEU A 582 23.99 3.26 14.20
CA LEU A 582 23.14 3.34 13.01
C LEU A 582 21.65 3.21 13.36
N GLN A 583 21.31 2.31 14.28
CA GLN A 583 19.95 2.13 14.79
C GLN A 583 19.49 3.40 15.53
N GLN A 584 20.36 3.97 16.37
CA GLN A 584 20.13 5.22 17.08
C GLN A 584 19.85 6.38 16.12
N ALA A 585 20.65 6.53 15.06
CA ALA A 585 20.42 7.55 14.04
C ALA A 585 19.05 7.39 13.35
N THR A 586 18.64 6.15 13.10
CA THR A 586 17.35 5.82 12.47
C THR A 586 16.17 6.16 13.39
N GLU A 587 16.24 5.76 14.67
CA GLU A 587 15.18 6.04 15.64
C GLU A 587 15.09 7.54 15.97
N LEU A 588 16.22 8.25 16.09
CA LEU A 588 16.23 9.70 16.27
C LEU A 588 15.60 10.41 15.07
N GLN A 589 15.86 9.93 13.85
CA GLN A 589 15.22 10.47 12.66
C GLN A 589 13.70 10.24 12.68
N ALA A 590 13.24 9.08 13.15
CA ALA A 590 11.81 8.80 13.30
C ALA A 590 11.14 9.72 14.34
N ILE A 591 11.77 9.92 15.51
CA ILE A 591 11.28 10.87 16.53
C ILE A 591 11.24 12.28 15.97
N ARG A 592 12.26 12.69 15.22
CA ARG A 592 12.31 14.02 14.58
C ARG A 592 11.16 14.22 13.60
N VAL A 593 10.89 13.24 12.73
CA VAL A 593 9.77 13.31 11.78
C VAL A 593 8.42 13.42 12.50
N LYS A 594 8.27 12.68 13.60
CA LYS A 594 7.09 12.76 14.49
C LYS A 594 6.95 14.15 15.11
N LEU A 595 8.02 14.71 15.69
CA LEU A 595 8.00 16.05 16.29
C LEU A 595 7.71 17.15 15.28
N LEU A 596 8.20 17.03 14.04
CA LEU A 596 7.84 17.98 12.97
C LEU A 596 6.34 17.99 12.69
N HIS A 597 5.67 16.83 12.74
CA HIS A 597 4.22 16.75 12.60
C HIS A 597 3.50 17.33 13.83
N GLU A 598 3.95 17.02 15.04
CA GLU A 598 3.32 17.46 16.30
C GLU A 598 3.46 18.98 16.54
N LEU A 599 4.57 19.58 16.13
CA LEU A 599 4.85 21.01 16.31
C LEU A 599 4.22 21.89 15.21
N GLY A 600 3.73 21.28 14.13
CA GLY A 600 3.18 21.98 12.97
C GLY A 600 1.88 22.75 13.25
N VAL A 601 1.46 23.50 12.24
CA VAL A 601 0.12 24.12 12.19
C VAL A 601 -0.90 23.05 11.76
N PRO A 602 -2.06 22.95 12.44
CA PRO A 602 -3.12 22.02 12.06
C PRO A 602 -3.58 22.12 10.60
N ALA A 603 -3.93 20.96 10.03
CA ALA A 603 -4.47 20.82 8.70
C ALA A 603 -5.80 20.08 8.72
N ASN A 604 -6.83 20.68 8.10
CA ASN A 604 -8.10 20.00 7.85
C ASN A 604 -8.11 19.50 6.40
N GLU A 605 -7.53 18.32 6.21
CA GLU A 605 -7.41 17.69 4.88
C GLU A 605 -8.77 17.48 4.20
N ALA A 606 -9.82 17.17 4.97
CA ALA A 606 -11.18 17.02 4.45
C ALA A 606 -11.70 18.33 3.87
N ARG A 607 -11.47 19.47 4.54
CA ARG A 607 -11.90 20.79 4.06
C ARG A 607 -11.12 21.22 2.82
N GLU A 608 -9.80 21.01 2.81
CA GLU A 608 -8.95 21.33 1.66
C GLU A 608 -9.28 20.49 0.44
N LEU A 609 -9.53 19.19 0.62
CA LEU A 609 -9.98 18.32 -0.45
C LEU A 609 -11.35 18.75 -0.96
N ALA A 610 -12.31 19.04 -0.08
CA ALA A 610 -13.63 19.52 -0.47
C ALA A 610 -13.55 20.82 -1.30
N TYR A 611 -12.72 21.77 -0.86
CA TYR A 611 -12.48 23.02 -1.58
C TYR A 611 -11.81 22.78 -2.94
N THR A 612 -10.82 21.90 -3.01
CA THR A 612 -10.13 21.53 -4.26
C THR A 612 -11.09 20.87 -5.24
N GLN A 613 -11.88 19.90 -4.79
CA GLN A 613 -12.91 19.24 -5.62
C GLN A 613 -13.95 20.23 -6.13
N TRP A 614 -14.32 21.21 -5.32
CA TRP A 614 -15.22 22.27 -5.78
C TRP A 614 -14.57 23.14 -6.87
N ARG A 615 -13.31 23.56 -6.70
CA ARG A 615 -12.57 24.29 -7.73
C ARG A 615 -12.45 23.50 -9.03
N GLU A 616 -12.21 22.19 -8.93
CA GLU A 616 -12.19 21.28 -10.08
C GLU A 616 -13.56 21.20 -10.76
N ARG A 617 -14.66 21.09 -10.01
CA ARG A 617 -16.03 21.12 -10.57
C ARG A 617 -16.31 22.43 -11.30
N GLN A 618 -15.91 23.57 -10.74
CA GLN A 618 -16.07 24.88 -11.39
C GLN A 618 -15.26 24.98 -12.68
N GLN A 619 -13.99 24.56 -12.64
CA GLN A 619 -13.14 24.55 -13.82
C GLN A 619 -13.69 23.60 -14.88
N THR A 620 -14.20 22.44 -14.49
CA THR A 620 -14.85 21.48 -15.40
C THR A 620 -16.13 22.08 -15.99
N GLY A 621 -16.93 22.79 -15.21
CA GLY A 621 -18.10 23.52 -15.69
C GLY A 621 -17.74 24.59 -16.72
N ALA A 622 -16.75 25.43 -16.42
CA ALA A 622 -16.25 26.44 -17.36
C ALA A 622 -15.69 25.82 -18.64
N LEU A 623 -14.94 24.70 -18.54
CA LEU A 623 -14.47 23.96 -19.71
C LEU A 623 -15.64 23.33 -20.51
N ALA A 624 -16.70 22.91 -19.84
CA ALA A 624 -17.89 22.38 -20.47
C ALA A 624 -18.61 23.43 -21.33
N GLU A 625 -18.63 24.70 -20.89
CA GLU A 625 -19.16 25.82 -21.68
C GLU A 625 -18.35 26.07 -22.96
N HIS A 626 -17.08 25.65 -23.00
CA HIS A 626 -16.19 25.77 -24.15
C HIS A 626 -16.12 24.51 -25.01
N LEU A 627 -16.96 23.49 -24.76
CA LEU A 627 -16.99 22.28 -25.59
C LEU A 627 -17.45 22.59 -27.01
N THR A 628 -16.74 22.04 -27.99
CA THR A 628 -17.10 22.15 -29.40
C THR A 628 -18.50 21.60 -29.67
N THR A 629 -19.25 22.27 -30.53
CA THR A 629 -20.67 21.98 -30.83
C THR A 629 -20.92 20.53 -31.23
N TRP A 630 -19.98 19.87 -31.91
CA TRP A 630 -20.15 18.47 -32.31
C TRP A 630 -20.33 17.54 -31.10
N LEU A 631 -19.61 17.75 -29.98
CA LEU A 631 -19.74 16.97 -28.74
C LEU A 631 -21.13 17.17 -28.10
N THR A 632 -21.69 18.38 -28.23
CA THR A 632 -23.04 18.68 -27.73
C THR A 632 -24.15 18.01 -28.55
N THR A 633 -23.87 17.62 -29.80
CA THR A 633 -24.83 16.97 -30.72
C THR A 633 -24.70 15.44 -30.84
N VAL A 634 -23.67 14.83 -30.23
CA VAL A 634 -23.47 13.36 -30.24
C VAL A 634 -24.62 12.65 -29.50
N SER A 635 -25.08 11.52 -30.06
CA SER A 635 -26.13 10.69 -29.44
C SER A 635 -25.72 10.15 -28.06
N ALA A 636 -26.68 9.77 -27.22
CA ALA A 636 -26.37 9.23 -25.90
C ALA A 636 -25.58 7.91 -25.97
N GLU A 637 -25.83 7.09 -26.99
CA GLU A 637 -25.14 5.82 -27.24
C GLU A 637 -23.68 6.04 -27.65
N ASP A 638 -23.44 6.92 -28.61
CA ASP A 638 -22.08 7.28 -29.05
C ASP A 638 -21.28 7.95 -27.91
N ARG A 639 -21.95 8.76 -27.07
CA ARG A 639 -21.31 9.33 -25.87
C ARG A 639 -20.89 8.26 -24.87
N ALA A 640 -21.75 7.26 -24.64
CA ALA A 640 -21.42 6.14 -23.76
C ALA A 640 -20.25 5.32 -24.31
N GLN A 641 -20.22 5.09 -25.63
CA GLN A 641 -19.14 4.38 -26.29
C GLN A 641 -17.82 5.16 -26.26
N LEU A 642 -17.85 6.47 -26.55
CA LEU A 642 -16.68 7.34 -26.45
C LEU A 642 -16.13 7.37 -25.01
N LYS A 643 -17.01 7.44 -24.00
CA LYS A 643 -16.63 7.35 -22.59
C LYS A 643 -15.91 6.03 -22.28
N ALA A 644 -16.48 4.90 -22.73
CA ALA A 644 -15.88 3.59 -22.52
C ALA A 644 -14.47 3.51 -23.16
N TRP A 645 -14.30 4.01 -24.38
CA TRP A 645 -12.99 4.05 -25.05
C TRP A 645 -11.97 4.93 -24.33
N ILE A 646 -12.37 6.08 -23.80
CA ILE A 646 -11.47 6.96 -23.02
C ILE A 646 -11.05 6.27 -21.72
N GLU A 647 -11.99 5.63 -21.01
CA GLU A 647 -11.70 4.88 -19.79
C GLU A 647 -10.77 3.69 -20.04
N ASP A 648 -11.01 2.95 -21.14
CA ASP A 648 -10.16 1.85 -21.57
C ASP A 648 -8.75 2.33 -21.95
N TYR A 649 -8.65 3.41 -22.72
CA TYR A 649 -7.38 4.03 -23.10
C TYR A 649 -6.60 4.48 -21.87
N TRP A 650 -7.25 5.13 -20.90
CA TRP A 650 -6.60 5.60 -19.69
C TRP A 650 -6.13 4.46 -18.79
N ARG A 651 -6.93 3.39 -18.66
CA ARG A 651 -6.52 2.14 -18.00
C ARG A 651 -5.31 1.52 -18.70
N ALA A 652 -5.30 1.48 -20.04
CA ALA A 652 -4.18 0.97 -20.81
C ALA A 652 -2.91 1.83 -20.63
N MET A 653 -3.05 3.16 -20.63
CA MET A 653 -1.94 4.10 -20.46
C MET A 653 -1.29 3.97 -19.08
N ARG A 654 -2.09 3.90 -18.00
CA ARG A 654 -1.58 3.65 -16.64
C ARG A 654 -0.84 2.32 -16.53
N ARG A 655 -1.36 1.27 -17.19
CA ARG A 655 -0.69 -0.04 -17.22
C ARG A 655 0.63 0.02 -17.98
N ALA A 656 0.68 0.76 -19.09
CA ALA A 656 1.91 0.96 -19.84
C ALA A 656 2.94 1.73 -18.99
N ASP A 657 2.52 2.79 -18.30
CA ASP A 657 3.36 3.61 -17.44
C ASP A 657 3.95 2.79 -16.28
N HIS A 658 3.11 2.08 -15.53
CA HIS A 658 3.56 1.18 -14.46
C HIS A 658 4.48 0.06 -14.99
N ALA A 659 4.22 -0.47 -16.19
CA ALA A 659 5.10 -1.46 -16.80
C ALA A 659 6.45 -0.87 -17.24
N LEU A 660 6.50 0.42 -17.58
CA LEU A 660 7.72 1.14 -17.87
C LEU A 660 8.49 1.42 -16.58
N GLU A 661 7.83 1.93 -15.52
CA GLU A 661 8.45 2.16 -14.20
C GLU A 661 9.06 0.89 -13.61
N GLN A 662 8.40 -0.27 -13.76
CA GLN A 662 8.92 -1.54 -13.26
C GLN A 662 10.12 -2.08 -14.05
N LYS A 663 10.21 -1.79 -15.35
CA LYS A 663 11.22 -2.36 -16.25
C LYS A 663 12.38 -1.44 -16.52
N LEU A 664 12.18 -0.14 -16.38
CA LEU A 664 13.16 0.88 -16.64
C LEU A 664 13.45 1.59 -15.31
N PRO A 665 14.67 1.49 -14.76
CA PRO A 665 15.06 2.37 -13.67
C PRO A 665 14.85 3.83 -14.09
N LEU A 666 14.40 4.67 -13.17
CA LEU A 666 14.34 6.12 -13.36
C LEU A 666 15.67 6.59 -13.97
N SER A 667 15.60 7.41 -15.02
CA SER A 667 16.78 7.78 -15.81
C SER A 667 17.92 8.32 -14.94
N HIS A 668 17.59 9.10 -13.91
CA HIS A 668 18.54 9.60 -12.92
C HIS A 668 19.21 8.49 -12.11
N THR A 669 18.45 7.53 -11.59
CA THR A 669 18.98 6.39 -10.81
C THR A 669 19.86 5.50 -11.69
N TYR A 670 19.43 5.22 -12.92
CA TYR A 670 20.24 4.46 -13.88
C TYR A 670 21.56 5.16 -14.18
N CYS A 671 21.53 6.44 -14.56
CA CYS A 671 22.72 7.23 -14.86
C CYS A 671 23.66 7.30 -13.67
N LYS A 672 23.13 7.56 -12.46
CA LYS A 672 23.90 7.52 -11.22
C LYS A 672 24.62 6.19 -11.03
N THR A 673 23.90 5.06 -11.10
CA THR A 673 24.49 3.74 -10.92
C THR A 673 25.56 3.43 -11.98
N GLN A 674 25.37 3.85 -13.22
CA GLN A 674 26.38 3.65 -14.28
C GLN A 674 27.61 4.53 -14.08
N LEU A 675 27.42 5.80 -13.69
CA LEU A 675 28.51 6.73 -13.37
C LEU A 675 29.31 6.24 -12.17
N GLU A 676 28.64 5.84 -11.08
CA GLU A 676 29.29 5.26 -9.90
C GLU A 676 30.06 4.00 -10.25
N LYS A 677 29.48 3.04 -10.99
CA LYS A 677 30.18 1.84 -11.44
C LYS A 677 31.43 2.17 -12.26
N ARG A 678 31.33 3.15 -13.16
CA ARG A 678 32.44 3.57 -14.00
C ARG A 678 33.54 4.25 -13.18
N LEU A 679 33.20 5.21 -12.32
CA LEU A 679 34.16 5.90 -11.47
C LEU A 679 34.82 4.96 -10.46
N ASN A 680 34.04 4.06 -9.84
CA ASN A 680 34.58 3.01 -8.96
C ASN A 680 35.58 2.12 -9.69
N ARG A 681 35.28 1.72 -10.92
CA ARG A 681 36.19 0.89 -11.73
C ARG A 681 37.43 1.65 -12.17
N ASP A 682 37.25 2.86 -12.71
CA ASP A 682 38.31 3.63 -13.34
C ASP A 682 39.28 4.22 -12.27
N PHE A 683 38.82 4.46 -11.03
CA PHE A 683 39.62 5.03 -9.94
C PHE A 683 39.80 4.13 -8.71
N ALA A 684 39.31 2.89 -8.76
CA ALA A 684 39.43 1.88 -7.69
C ALA A 684 38.94 2.35 -6.30
N LEU A 685 37.83 3.09 -6.28
CA LEU A 685 37.24 3.69 -5.08
C LEU A 685 36.52 2.63 -4.24
N LYS A 686 36.58 2.78 -2.92
CA LYS A 686 35.98 1.84 -1.95
C LYS A 686 34.89 2.48 -1.09
N GLN A 687 34.91 3.80 -0.92
CA GLN A 687 33.93 4.52 -0.10
C GLN A 687 32.85 5.21 -0.96
N PRO A 688 31.65 5.43 -0.41
CA PRO A 688 30.63 6.22 -1.08
C PRO A 688 31.11 7.67 -1.27
N PHE A 689 30.86 8.22 -2.45
CA PHE A 689 31.25 9.57 -2.82
C PHE A 689 30.11 10.28 -3.56
N SER A 690 30.14 11.61 -3.58
CA SER A 690 29.30 12.43 -4.46
C SER A 690 30.16 13.48 -5.16
N VAL A 691 29.87 13.72 -6.45
CA VAL A 691 30.58 14.71 -7.26
C VAL A 691 29.58 15.73 -7.78
N THR A 692 29.87 17.00 -7.54
CA THR A 692 29.14 18.14 -8.11
C THR A 692 30.10 19.07 -8.83
N LEU A 693 29.59 19.74 -9.87
CA LEU A 693 30.30 20.73 -10.66
C LEU A 693 29.82 22.12 -10.27
N ASP A 694 30.73 22.94 -9.77
CA ASP A 694 30.50 24.38 -9.57
C ASP A 694 30.79 25.13 -10.88
N LEU A 695 29.75 25.69 -11.48
CA LEU A 695 29.77 26.35 -12.78
C LEU A 695 29.35 27.82 -12.66
N PRO A 696 29.91 28.74 -13.47
CA PRO A 696 29.32 30.07 -13.57
C PRO A 696 27.90 29.96 -14.17
N GLU A 697 27.00 30.85 -13.76
CA GLU A 697 25.64 30.91 -14.30
C GLU A 697 25.64 31.21 -15.81
N THR A 698 26.51 32.13 -16.27
CA THR A 698 26.71 32.46 -17.69
C THR A 698 28.18 32.72 -18.02
N VAL A 699 28.54 32.61 -19.30
CA VAL A 699 29.85 33.02 -19.85
C VAL A 699 29.58 33.96 -21.03
N ALA A 700 30.26 35.10 -21.07
CA ALA A 700 30.10 36.10 -22.13
C ALA A 700 31.39 36.29 -22.92
N HIS A 701 31.26 36.49 -24.22
CA HIS A 701 32.39 36.85 -25.10
C HIS A 701 32.66 38.36 -25.00
N ARG A 702 33.82 38.75 -24.49
CA ARG A 702 34.25 40.16 -24.44
C ARG A 702 35.50 40.40 -25.27
N GLN A 703 35.53 41.52 -25.98
CA GLN A 703 36.69 41.94 -26.75
C GLN A 703 37.67 42.70 -25.86
N HIS A 704 38.86 42.13 -25.68
CA HIS A 704 39.98 42.76 -24.99
C HIS A 704 40.95 43.35 -26.00
N PHE A 705 41.33 44.61 -25.78
CA PHE A 705 42.34 45.29 -26.59
C PHE A 705 43.72 45.00 -26.01
N PHE A 706 44.68 44.62 -26.85
CA PHE A 706 46.08 44.49 -26.45
C PHE A 706 46.99 45.28 -27.38
N ALA A 707 48.10 45.80 -26.85
CA ALA A 707 49.07 46.53 -27.65
C ALA A 707 50.03 45.54 -28.33
N ALA A 708 49.93 45.40 -29.66
CA ALA A 708 50.91 44.68 -30.48
C ALA A 708 51.82 45.70 -31.18
N PRO A 709 53.16 45.66 -31.01
CA PRO A 709 54.05 46.59 -31.71
C PRO A 709 54.06 46.29 -33.21
N GLY A 710 53.57 47.22 -34.03
CA GLY A 710 53.77 47.23 -35.49
C GLY A 710 52.59 46.84 -36.39
N ALA A 711 51.38 46.61 -35.87
CA ALA A 711 50.19 46.38 -36.71
C ALA A 711 49.30 47.64 -36.80
N PRO A 712 48.79 48.05 -37.98
CA PRO A 712 47.86 49.17 -38.11
C PRO A 712 46.44 48.74 -37.71
N GLY A 713 45.91 49.33 -36.64
CA GLY A 713 44.60 49.03 -36.03
C GLY A 713 44.75 48.43 -34.63
N THR A 714 43.83 48.74 -33.71
CA THR A 714 43.83 48.21 -32.33
C THR A 714 43.42 46.74 -32.36
N PRO A 715 44.34 45.77 -32.15
CA PRO A 715 43.97 44.36 -32.25
C PRO A 715 43.10 43.98 -31.04
N THR A 716 41.91 43.45 -31.32
CA THR A 716 40.99 42.89 -30.33
C THR A 716 41.13 41.39 -30.26
N LYS A 717 41.21 40.84 -29.06
CA LYS A 717 41.08 39.40 -28.80
C LYS A 717 39.76 39.15 -28.07
N THR A 718 38.92 38.27 -28.61
CA THR A 718 37.75 37.81 -27.88
C THR A 718 38.19 36.86 -26.78
N VAL A 719 37.82 37.17 -25.53
CA VAL A 719 38.07 36.37 -24.34
C VAL A 719 36.74 36.05 -23.68
N LEU A 720 36.61 34.80 -23.22
CA LEU A 720 35.45 34.34 -22.46
C LEU A 720 35.57 34.84 -21.02
N GLU A 721 34.55 35.55 -20.53
CA GLU A 721 34.46 36.01 -19.14
C GLU A 721 33.29 35.33 -18.41
N PRO A 722 33.54 34.62 -17.29
CA PRO A 722 32.49 33.98 -16.51
C PRO A 722 31.76 34.97 -15.58
N SER A 723 30.48 34.72 -15.30
CA SER A 723 29.72 35.46 -14.30
C SER A 723 30.22 35.20 -12.87
N THR A 724 29.96 36.15 -11.97
CA THR A 724 30.24 36.01 -10.53
C THR A 724 29.27 35.08 -9.82
N ALA A 725 28.01 35.03 -10.27
CA ALA A 725 27.01 34.06 -9.80
C ALA A 725 27.38 32.65 -10.29
N ARG A 726 27.29 31.67 -9.38
CA ARG A 726 27.64 30.27 -9.65
C ARG A 726 26.52 29.31 -9.23
N VAL A 727 26.42 28.20 -9.94
CA VAL A 727 25.38 27.17 -9.79
C VAL A 727 26.05 25.81 -9.67
N SER A 728 25.52 24.97 -8.78
CA SER A 728 25.95 23.58 -8.61
C SER A 728 25.17 22.67 -9.54
N LEU A 729 25.85 21.85 -10.32
CA LEU A 729 25.27 20.85 -11.24
C LEU A 729 25.81 19.45 -10.89
N SER A 730 24.93 18.45 -10.78
CA SER A 730 25.37 17.07 -10.54
C SER A 730 25.93 16.42 -11.82
N LEU A 731 26.75 15.37 -11.68
CA LEU A 731 27.24 14.63 -12.85
C LEU A 731 26.10 13.86 -13.55
N GLU A 732 25.10 13.44 -12.78
CA GLU A 732 23.89 12.79 -13.27
C GLU A 732 23.10 13.72 -14.18
N ASP A 733 22.87 14.96 -13.74
CA ASP A 733 22.17 15.98 -14.52
C ASP A 733 22.96 16.35 -15.79
N LEU A 734 24.30 16.42 -15.70
CA LEU A 734 25.14 16.66 -16.86
C LEU A 734 25.07 15.52 -17.88
N ALA A 735 25.03 14.27 -17.42
CA ALA A 735 24.98 13.09 -18.30
C ALA A 735 23.61 12.91 -18.98
N LEU A 736 22.54 13.35 -18.33
CA LEU A 736 21.19 13.35 -18.88
C LEU A 736 20.87 14.58 -19.73
N GLY A 737 21.55 15.69 -19.48
CA GLY A 737 21.42 16.95 -20.20
C GLY A 737 22.15 16.95 -21.54
N ASN A 738 21.71 17.80 -22.46
CA ASN A 738 22.45 18.06 -23.69
C ASN A 738 23.58 19.07 -23.42
N ILE A 739 24.81 18.76 -23.85
CA ILE A 739 25.93 19.70 -23.78
C ILE A 739 25.88 20.60 -25.01
N ASP A 740 25.10 21.67 -24.92
CA ASP A 740 25.07 22.72 -25.93
C ASP A 740 26.31 23.65 -25.81
N ASN A 741 26.46 24.57 -26.77
CA ASN A 741 27.61 25.47 -26.80
C ASN A 741 27.71 26.34 -25.53
N ALA A 742 26.57 26.75 -24.96
CA ALA A 742 26.54 27.58 -23.76
C ALA A 742 27.01 26.79 -22.52
N LEU A 743 26.57 25.55 -22.36
CA LEU A 743 27.02 24.67 -21.29
C LEU A 743 28.49 24.28 -21.47
N SER A 744 28.92 24.02 -22.71
CA SER A 744 30.33 23.73 -23.02
C SER A 744 31.26 24.88 -22.63
N GLU A 745 30.89 26.13 -22.90
CA GLU A 745 31.67 27.31 -22.48
C GLU A 745 31.71 27.45 -20.94
N ARG A 746 30.59 27.15 -20.25
CA ARG A 746 30.51 27.15 -18.78
C ARG A 746 31.37 26.06 -18.15
N LEU A 747 31.42 24.87 -18.74
CA LEU A 747 32.28 23.76 -18.31
C LEU A 747 33.77 24.12 -18.36
N GLY A 748 34.18 25.01 -19.27
CA GLY A 748 35.56 25.52 -19.32
C GLY A 748 36.01 26.30 -18.07
N PHE A 749 35.07 26.73 -17.21
CA PHE A 749 35.32 27.43 -15.94
C PHE A 749 34.86 26.62 -14.72
N MET A 750 34.66 25.30 -14.88
CA MET A 750 34.14 24.43 -13.84
C MET A 750 35.13 24.24 -12.69
N LYS A 751 34.59 24.01 -11.50
CA LYS A 751 35.33 23.47 -10.36
C LYS A 751 34.65 22.20 -9.90
N VAL A 752 35.42 21.11 -9.77
CA VAL A 752 34.90 19.84 -9.30
C VAL A 752 34.88 19.84 -7.77
N LEU A 753 33.73 19.57 -7.19
CA LEU A 753 33.51 19.43 -5.75
C LEU A 753 33.21 17.95 -5.45
N VAL A 754 34.06 17.33 -4.63
CA VAL A 754 33.93 15.90 -4.27
C VAL A 754 33.70 15.78 -2.77
N SER A 755 32.62 15.10 -2.38
CA SER A 755 32.34 14.73 -0.99
C SER A 755 32.51 13.23 -0.81
N THR A 756 33.46 12.81 0.03
CA THR A 756 33.72 11.42 0.43
C THR A 756 34.31 11.42 1.84
N LEU A 757 34.18 10.31 2.56
CA LEU A 757 34.75 10.11 3.91
C LEU A 757 36.27 9.91 3.88
N ASP A 758 36.83 9.46 2.76
CA ASP A 758 38.28 9.24 2.59
C ASP A 758 38.94 10.42 1.86
N THR A 759 39.83 11.12 2.55
CA THR A 759 40.55 12.28 2.03
C THR A 759 41.44 11.93 0.83
N ASN A 760 42.00 10.72 0.76
CA ASN A 760 42.86 10.29 -0.34
C ASN A 760 42.04 10.02 -1.61
N GLU A 761 40.89 9.35 -1.47
CA GLU A 761 39.94 9.16 -2.58
C GLU A 761 39.40 10.49 -3.11
N ARG A 762 39.18 11.47 -2.22
CA ARG A 762 38.74 12.83 -2.59
C ARG A 762 39.75 13.51 -3.52
N GLU A 763 41.03 13.45 -3.16
CA GLU A 763 42.11 14.09 -3.93
C GLU A 763 42.31 13.41 -5.29
N VAL A 764 42.23 12.07 -5.34
CA VAL A 764 42.33 11.30 -6.59
C VAL A 764 41.19 11.64 -7.56
N LEU A 765 39.94 11.64 -7.07
CA LEU A 765 38.77 11.99 -7.88
C LEU A 765 38.80 13.44 -8.37
N ALA A 766 39.10 14.38 -7.48
CA ALA A 766 39.17 15.79 -7.82
C ALA A 766 40.27 16.06 -8.86
N ALA A 767 41.46 15.47 -8.69
CA ALA A 767 42.56 15.64 -9.64
C ALA A 767 42.26 14.99 -10.99
N ALA A 768 41.63 13.82 -11.02
CA ALA A 768 41.33 13.11 -12.26
C ALA A 768 40.26 13.82 -13.10
N LEU A 769 39.18 14.29 -12.47
CA LEU A 769 38.09 14.97 -13.16
C LEU A 769 38.43 16.40 -13.57
N THR A 770 39.40 17.03 -12.90
CA THR A 770 39.92 18.36 -13.27
C THR A 770 40.96 18.29 -14.40
N ARG A 771 41.65 17.16 -14.59
CA ARG A 771 42.66 16.97 -15.66
C ARG A 771 42.09 16.62 -17.03
N ALA A 772 40.80 16.30 -17.12
CA ALA A 772 40.15 15.87 -18.35
C ALA A 772 39.56 17.01 -19.20
N THR A 773 39.75 18.27 -18.78
CA THR A 773 39.46 19.51 -19.53
C THR A 773 40.74 20.22 -19.88
#